data_AF-A0A849UYT9-F1
#
_entry.id   AF-A0A849UYT9-F1
#
_cell.length_a   1.000
_cell.length_b   1.000
_cell.length_c   1.000
_cell.angle_alpha   90.00
_cell.angle_beta   90.00
_cell.angle_gamma   90.00
#
_symmetry.space_group_name_H-M   'P 1'
#
loop_
_entity.id
_entity.type
_entity.pdbx_description
1 polymer ?
#
loop_
_entity_poly.entity_id
_entity_poly.type
_entity_poly.pdbx_seq_one_letter_code
_entity_poly.pdbx_strand_id
1 'polypeptide(L)'
;MKKKLLILKLHSFLLLCFTFFAQNIFAQTVTYTSSGYWTCPIGVTAVTVQAWGAGGSGGPGSATRCGGGGGGGAYTTGTYTVVPGTTYGITVGVGDWGWPGANGVTGGQSDFAGANIALGGTGGGMATTINGAGGAGGVSAGGASDKKGGNGDVGPNNTTSGGGGGGAGTGGNGRNATGATAGALRNTGGGAGGAGVTVVSWGTAGNIYGGGGAGGRGATEGGGKGADGQVILTYTTSCVTPTAQPTGLVLKAISTTAINGTFTFSVSATNYLVVRTTTAAAPTNPSSGTSYAIGSTALGATTLVIDNDDNTTFTSTGLAAGTQYWYWVYAFQTGCGTNRYLTTSPLTGNVTTLTTGGTRKYWNGAGVAGGTAGTNFNTGANWIPTSAPTAGDDLIMNLDDVAAAYTVSLSANTTINSLTINGIGAITTFMPFILDINSRTFTTTANLTVINAASCTGTNVTRSYEITVSSTTGSILIGGDLLCKIASTTAYPNNAQNANSINIINGNIMTVTGNTLANSLNESSYSRIAFQAGNTAVTTFVGNCVLDDGTSAQRGQSAFSKWQGNTLTLQGVNNTDVCKFIMKGNLTLGETSSTVLFDAGTLSFEGTSPQVVTDKLKLYYFVPGNIAIGNSAGTINPTVTFTASTYGASPFAGYPFIKPINNLTIYGSSTMNIDAGQAIDNNKQNTNATTYQGTLAIPANGTLNCSGGDMGMNQTSNFPSNYANYNLSAASTVNFNGLISQEIPGFAENVNNYGFLTLSGSGIKYPSLIVSVASDMHRKAGATFNAVGGRIIFSGTTAQKFWAETGTSQTTFYDVTNNNTSAAGLSVDSSFNVKNEIKLTTGTKTTLNTGNITLLSTSSRTAHVADCAGTAPTIVYNSTYRFIVERYLAGYKAWRFLAAPILPFTLDATTPSVATAWRENVSALSSTGYGTSITGPSGPNAELDYYTQRGSMKYYNASSNTWVELTNTTTTKIA
;
A
#
# COMPACT_ATOMS: atom_id res chain seq x y z
N MET A 1 43.30 -42.70 -8.85
CA MET A 1 42.00 -43.40 -9.03
C MET A 1 41.38 -43.95 -7.75
N LYS A 2 42.13 -44.55 -6.81
CA LYS A 2 41.56 -45.18 -5.59
C LYS A 2 40.76 -44.25 -4.65
N LYS A 3 41.11 -42.96 -4.52
CA LYS A 3 40.33 -41.98 -3.72
C LYS A 3 38.95 -41.61 -4.32
N LYS A 4 38.82 -41.56 -5.65
CA LYS A 4 37.53 -41.27 -6.32
C LYS A 4 36.56 -42.46 -6.22
N LEU A 5 37.05 -43.69 -6.19
CA LEU A 5 36.22 -44.89 -6.03
C LEU A 5 35.68 -45.06 -4.60
N LEU A 6 36.41 -44.59 -3.59
CA LEU A 6 35.96 -44.59 -2.18
C LEU A 6 34.85 -43.55 -1.94
N ILE A 7 34.98 -42.37 -2.55
CA ILE A 7 33.96 -41.31 -2.48
C ILE A 7 32.68 -41.74 -3.20
N LEU A 8 32.77 -42.38 -4.37
CA LEU A 8 31.59 -42.86 -5.11
C LEU A 8 30.85 -44.00 -4.37
N LYS A 9 31.58 -44.88 -3.66
CA LYS A 9 31.01 -45.91 -2.81
C LYS A 9 30.39 -45.36 -1.52
N LEU A 10 30.97 -44.30 -0.93
CA LEU A 10 30.40 -43.62 0.24
C LEU A 10 29.12 -42.84 -0.12
N HIS A 11 29.05 -42.22 -1.31
CA HIS A 11 27.84 -41.58 -1.81
C HIS A 11 26.76 -42.61 -2.18
N SER A 12 27.14 -43.76 -2.75
CA SER A 12 26.19 -44.85 -3.04
C SER A 12 25.68 -45.53 -1.76
N PHE A 13 26.50 -45.61 -0.70
CA PHE A 13 26.10 -46.14 0.61
C PHE A 13 25.21 -45.14 1.38
N LEU A 14 25.47 -43.82 1.29
CA LEU A 14 24.58 -42.80 1.85
C LEU A 14 23.24 -42.70 1.10
N LEU A 15 23.24 -42.88 -0.23
CA LEU A 15 22.02 -42.87 -1.06
C LEU A 15 21.15 -44.12 -0.83
N LEU A 16 21.77 -45.26 -0.49
CA LEU A 16 21.07 -46.49 -0.10
C LEU A 16 20.55 -46.44 1.35
N CYS A 17 21.21 -45.71 2.25
CA CYS A 17 20.71 -45.46 3.62
C CYS A 17 19.56 -44.43 3.68
N PHE A 18 19.41 -43.55 2.68
CA PHE A 18 18.30 -42.58 2.65
C PHE A 18 16.97 -43.15 2.13
N THR A 19 16.98 -44.38 1.57
CA THR A 19 15.79 -45.02 0.97
C THR A 19 15.13 -46.07 1.87
N PHE A 20 15.54 -46.18 3.14
CA PHE A 20 14.97 -47.12 4.11
C PHE A 20 14.71 -46.49 5.49
N PHE A 21 14.14 -45.28 5.55
CA PHE A 21 13.30 -44.94 6.72
C PHE A 21 11.91 -45.54 6.47
N ALA A 22 11.73 -46.78 6.90
CA ALA A 22 10.41 -47.38 7.03
C ALA A 22 9.55 -46.43 7.86
N GLN A 23 8.58 -45.76 7.22
CA GLN A 23 7.55 -45.03 7.95
C GLN A 23 6.83 -46.06 8.81
N ASN A 24 6.85 -45.86 10.13
CA ASN A 24 6.05 -46.70 11.03
C ASN A 24 4.59 -46.29 10.82
N ILE A 25 3.90 -47.05 9.98
CA ILE A 25 2.48 -46.90 9.68
C ILE A 25 1.72 -47.65 10.78
N PHE A 26 1.17 -46.93 11.76
CA PHE A 26 0.27 -47.52 12.76
C PHE A 26 -1.18 -47.41 12.28
N ALA A 27 -1.90 -48.53 12.29
CA ALA A 27 -3.33 -48.55 12.02
C ALA A 27 -4.11 -48.10 13.27
N GLN A 28 -5.00 -47.13 13.12
CA GLN A 28 -5.96 -46.69 14.13
C GLN A 28 -7.36 -47.19 13.77
N THR A 29 -8.19 -47.46 14.79
CA THR A 29 -9.57 -47.92 14.60
C THR A 29 -10.54 -47.10 15.45
N VAL A 30 -11.65 -46.64 14.87
CA VAL A 30 -12.73 -45.89 15.53
C VAL A 30 -14.06 -46.58 15.24
N THR A 31 -14.92 -46.73 16.25
CA THR A 31 -16.20 -47.45 16.14
C THR A 31 -17.37 -46.54 16.49
N TYR A 32 -18.41 -46.57 15.66
CA TYR A 32 -19.66 -45.81 15.80
C TYR A 32 -20.84 -46.77 15.96
N THR A 33 -21.51 -46.73 17.10
CA THR A 33 -22.77 -47.44 17.38
C THR A 33 -24.00 -46.51 17.33
N SER A 34 -23.78 -45.23 17.03
CA SER A 34 -24.79 -44.20 16.79
C SER A 34 -24.25 -43.23 15.74
N SER A 35 -25.14 -42.57 14.98
CA SER A 35 -24.74 -41.58 13.98
C SER A 35 -23.93 -40.44 14.59
N GLY A 36 -23.02 -39.86 13.80
CA GLY A 36 -22.12 -38.81 14.27
C GLY A 36 -21.20 -38.30 13.16
N TYR A 37 -20.06 -37.75 13.57
CA TYR A 37 -19.06 -37.19 12.65
C TYR A 37 -17.68 -37.75 12.94
N TRP A 38 -16.86 -37.84 11.89
CA TRP A 38 -15.44 -38.16 11.96
C TRP A 38 -14.63 -37.09 11.25
N THR A 39 -13.73 -36.41 11.96
CA THR A 39 -12.77 -35.48 11.35
C THR A 39 -11.52 -36.26 10.95
N CYS A 40 -11.20 -36.25 9.65
CA CYS A 40 -10.05 -36.94 9.12
C CYS A 40 -8.75 -36.40 9.72
N PRO A 41 -7.97 -37.21 10.45
CA PRO A 41 -6.72 -36.75 11.05
C PRO A 41 -5.73 -36.25 10.00
N ILE A 42 -4.86 -35.33 10.41
CA ILE A 42 -3.80 -34.82 9.55
C ILE A 42 -2.86 -35.97 9.15
N GLY A 43 -2.48 -36.03 7.87
CA GLY A 43 -1.63 -37.10 7.32
C GLY A 43 -2.38 -38.39 6.93
N VAL A 44 -3.71 -38.42 7.03
CA VAL A 44 -4.57 -39.52 6.55
C VAL A 44 -5.21 -39.13 5.23
N THR A 45 -4.94 -39.90 4.17
CA THR A 45 -5.55 -39.68 2.84
C THR A 45 -6.47 -40.82 2.43
N ALA A 46 -6.53 -41.90 3.21
CA ALA A 46 -7.42 -43.03 2.98
C ALA A 46 -7.92 -43.64 4.29
N VAL A 47 -9.17 -44.11 4.31
CA VAL A 47 -9.80 -44.81 5.43
C VAL A 47 -10.53 -46.05 4.92
N THR A 48 -10.38 -47.17 5.63
CA THR A 48 -11.19 -48.37 5.43
C THR A 48 -12.41 -48.31 6.32
N VAL A 49 -13.58 -48.51 5.75
CA VAL A 49 -14.88 -48.40 6.42
C VAL A 49 -15.54 -49.77 6.38
N GLN A 50 -16.06 -50.22 7.50
CA GLN A 50 -16.95 -51.38 7.62
C GLN A 50 -18.31 -50.90 8.14
N ALA A 51 -19.41 -51.30 7.51
CA ALA A 51 -20.75 -50.89 7.90
C ALA A 51 -21.72 -52.07 7.98
N TRP A 52 -22.58 -52.06 8.99
CA TRP A 52 -23.68 -53.01 9.19
C TRP A 52 -25.01 -52.27 9.21
N GLY A 53 -25.96 -52.66 8.37
CA GLY A 53 -27.32 -52.12 8.39
C GLY A 53 -28.12 -52.64 9.58
N ALA A 54 -29.19 -51.94 9.97
CA ALA A 54 -30.06 -52.40 11.05
C ALA A 54 -30.97 -53.56 10.62
N GLY A 55 -31.44 -54.34 11.58
CA GLY A 55 -32.47 -55.35 11.33
C GLY A 55 -33.83 -54.71 11.10
N GLY A 56 -34.65 -55.34 10.25
CA GLY A 56 -36.08 -55.04 10.15
C GLY A 56 -36.82 -55.55 11.38
N SER A 57 -37.85 -54.82 11.79
CA SER A 57 -38.72 -55.24 12.88
C SER A 57 -39.66 -56.38 12.45
N GLY A 58 -40.11 -57.21 13.38
CA GLY A 58 -41.13 -58.20 13.08
C GLY A 58 -42.49 -57.57 12.78
N GLY A 59 -43.37 -58.30 12.08
CA GLY A 59 -44.76 -57.89 11.91
C GLY A 59 -45.60 -58.23 13.14
N PRO A 60 -46.69 -57.48 13.39
CA PRO A 60 -47.63 -57.78 14.46
C PRO A 60 -48.47 -59.04 14.17
N GLY A 61 -48.94 -59.67 15.23
CA GLY A 61 -49.88 -60.80 15.15
C GLY A 61 -51.32 -60.36 14.90
N SER A 62 -52.24 -61.33 14.88
CA SER A 62 -53.68 -61.11 15.00
C SER A 62 -54.27 -62.05 16.05
N ALA A 63 -55.58 -61.97 16.28
CA ALA A 63 -56.27 -62.86 17.22
C ALA A 63 -56.12 -64.36 16.88
N THR A 64 -55.86 -64.70 15.61
CA THR A 64 -55.82 -66.10 15.13
C THR A 64 -54.58 -66.45 14.31
N ARG A 65 -53.73 -65.48 13.99
CA ARG A 65 -52.52 -65.64 13.16
C ARG A 65 -51.33 -64.94 13.79
N CYS A 66 -50.13 -65.31 13.36
CA CYS A 66 -48.89 -64.74 13.89
C CYS A 66 -48.17 -63.89 12.83
N GLY A 67 -47.46 -62.86 13.29
CA GLY A 67 -46.66 -62.00 12.42
C GLY A 67 -45.41 -62.70 11.87
N GLY A 68 -44.89 -62.20 10.76
CA GLY A 68 -43.63 -62.64 10.19
C GLY A 68 -42.42 -62.01 10.88
N GLY A 69 -41.27 -62.69 10.89
CA GLY A 69 -40.03 -62.10 11.38
C GLY A 69 -39.45 -61.09 10.38
N GLY A 70 -38.80 -60.04 10.86
CA GLY A 70 -38.07 -59.08 10.03
C GLY A 70 -36.75 -59.64 9.51
N GLY A 71 -36.27 -59.09 8.39
CA GLY A 71 -34.98 -59.46 7.81
C GLY A 71 -33.80 -58.88 8.60
N GLY A 72 -32.64 -59.54 8.57
CA GLY A 72 -31.40 -58.99 9.11
C GLY A 72 -30.79 -57.92 8.20
N GLY A 73 -29.97 -57.04 8.74
CA GLY A 73 -29.24 -56.00 8.01
C GLY A 73 -28.03 -56.53 7.23
N ALA A 74 -27.63 -55.78 6.20
CA ALA A 74 -26.49 -56.10 5.34
C ALA A 74 -25.14 -55.75 5.99
N TYR A 75 -24.05 -56.19 5.36
CA TYR A 75 -22.68 -55.82 5.72
C TYR A 75 -21.90 -55.41 4.47
N THR A 76 -21.09 -54.35 4.57
CA THR A 76 -20.14 -53.94 3.53
C THR A 76 -18.83 -53.42 4.11
N THR A 77 -17.76 -53.50 3.32
CA THR A 77 -16.46 -52.92 3.63
C THR A 77 -15.81 -52.32 2.38
N GLY A 78 -15.14 -51.18 2.51
CA GLY A 78 -14.47 -50.48 1.41
C GLY A 78 -13.42 -49.50 1.88
N THR A 79 -12.47 -49.13 1.02
CA THR A 79 -11.45 -48.11 1.31
C THR A 79 -11.76 -46.84 0.51
N TYR A 80 -11.80 -45.70 1.19
CA TYR A 80 -12.20 -44.41 0.65
C TYR A 80 -11.09 -43.38 0.78
N THR A 81 -10.91 -42.60 -0.28
CA THR A 81 -10.01 -41.45 -0.26
C THR A 81 -10.64 -40.33 0.56
N VAL A 82 -9.87 -39.78 1.49
CA VAL A 82 -10.29 -38.71 2.40
C VAL A 82 -9.28 -37.57 2.39
N VAL A 83 -9.73 -36.39 2.78
CA VAL A 83 -8.92 -35.17 2.81
C VAL A 83 -8.59 -34.84 4.28
N PRO A 84 -7.30 -34.73 4.65
CA PRO A 84 -6.87 -34.30 5.98
C PRO A 84 -7.62 -33.04 6.47
N GLY A 85 -8.09 -33.06 7.71
CA GLY A 85 -8.82 -31.94 8.35
C GLY A 85 -10.30 -31.82 7.95
N THR A 86 -10.78 -32.59 6.98
CA THR A 86 -12.20 -32.57 6.57
C THR A 86 -13.05 -33.41 7.51
N THR A 87 -14.26 -32.93 7.83
CA THR A 87 -15.23 -33.66 8.66
C THR A 87 -16.24 -34.41 7.79
N TYR A 88 -16.37 -35.71 8.03
CA TYR A 88 -17.22 -36.65 7.31
C TYR A 88 -18.39 -37.10 8.20
N GLY A 89 -19.59 -37.20 7.62
CA GLY A 89 -20.78 -37.70 8.30
C GLY A 89 -20.80 -39.22 8.37
N ILE A 90 -21.23 -39.77 9.50
CA ILE A 90 -21.42 -41.19 9.77
C ILE A 90 -22.89 -41.45 10.09
N THR A 91 -23.55 -42.31 9.31
CA THR A 91 -24.89 -42.79 9.62
C THR A 91 -24.80 -44.19 10.19
N VAL A 92 -25.40 -44.41 11.35
CA VAL A 92 -25.64 -45.75 11.88
C VAL A 92 -27.14 -46.03 11.81
N GLY A 93 -27.49 -47.08 11.09
CA GLY A 93 -28.87 -47.52 10.94
C GLY A 93 -29.47 -47.92 12.27
N VAL A 94 -30.71 -47.50 12.51
CA VAL A 94 -31.46 -47.85 13.72
C VAL A 94 -32.54 -48.85 13.35
N GLY A 95 -32.69 -49.90 14.15
CA GLY A 95 -33.84 -50.80 14.05
C GLY A 95 -34.97 -50.27 14.92
N ASP A 96 -36.21 -50.56 14.57
CA ASP A 96 -37.38 -50.11 15.32
C ASP A 96 -38.24 -51.26 15.81
N TRP A 97 -39.23 -50.96 16.67
CA TRP A 97 -40.26 -51.91 17.08
C TRP A 97 -41.34 -52.04 16.01
N GLY A 98 -41.87 -53.25 15.82
CA GLY A 98 -42.98 -53.49 14.92
C GLY A 98 -44.30 -53.21 15.61
N TRP A 99 -44.85 -52.02 15.49
CA TRP A 99 -46.09 -51.65 16.18
C TRP A 99 -47.32 -52.39 15.61
N PRO A 100 -48.38 -52.62 16.43
CA PRO A 100 -49.63 -53.21 15.97
C PRO A 100 -50.28 -52.41 14.83
N GLY A 101 -50.88 -53.13 13.87
CA GLY A 101 -51.71 -52.53 12.80
C GLY A 101 -51.01 -52.23 11.47
N ALA A 102 -49.70 -52.48 11.33
CA ALA A 102 -48.99 -52.36 10.07
C ALA A 102 -47.89 -53.43 9.94
N ASN A 103 -47.34 -53.62 8.74
CA ASN A 103 -46.11 -54.40 8.57
C ASN A 103 -44.98 -53.82 9.42
N GLY A 104 -44.02 -54.67 9.80
CA GLY A 104 -42.81 -54.22 10.47
C GLY A 104 -42.09 -53.12 9.68
N VAL A 105 -41.49 -52.20 10.42
CA VAL A 105 -40.60 -51.16 9.91
C VAL A 105 -39.30 -51.78 9.38
N THR A 106 -38.85 -51.31 8.21
CA THR A 106 -37.54 -51.61 7.63
C THR A 106 -36.43 -50.97 8.45
N GLY A 107 -35.36 -51.71 8.76
CA GLY A 107 -34.22 -51.18 9.49
C GLY A 107 -33.50 -50.05 8.74
N GLY A 108 -32.98 -49.07 9.48
CA GLY A 108 -32.17 -47.99 8.91
C GLY A 108 -30.89 -48.48 8.25
N GLN A 109 -30.41 -47.71 7.27
CA GLN A 109 -29.11 -47.94 6.62
C GLN A 109 -27.95 -47.38 7.46
N SER A 110 -26.79 -48.02 7.37
CA SER A 110 -25.52 -47.47 7.87
C SER A 110 -24.62 -47.08 6.70
N ASP A 111 -23.97 -45.93 6.77
CA ASP A 111 -23.08 -45.43 5.72
C ASP A 111 -21.98 -44.50 6.24
N PHE A 112 -20.96 -44.30 5.40
CA PHE A 112 -19.92 -43.29 5.55
C PHE A 112 -20.02 -42.30 4.40
N ALA A 113 -20.33 -41.04 4.71
CA ALA A 113 -20.39 -39.94 3.74
C ALA A 113 -21.19 -40.25 2.45
N GLY A 114 -22.24 -41.07 2.53
CA GLY A 114 -23.06 -41.48 1.40
C GLY A 114 -22.45 -42.56 0.49
N ALA A 115 -21.27 -43.09 0.82
CA ALA A 115 -20.53 -44.06 0.03
C ALA A 115 -19.94 -45.15 0.95
N ASN A 116 -20.76 -46.14 1.34
CA ASN A 116 -20.45 -47.51 1.81
C ASN A 116 -21.73 -48.06 2.46
N ILE A 117 -22.74 -48.36 1.65
CA ILE A 117 -24.12 -48.44 2.14
C ILE A 117 -24.45 -49.87 2.55
N ALA A 118 -24.63 -50.08 3.86
CA ALA A 118 -25.22 -51.29 4.40
C ALA A 118 -26.71 -51.03 4.67
N LEU A 119 -27.60 -51.48 3.76
CA LEU A 119 -29.04 -51.29 3.98
C LEU A 119 -29.54 -52.20 5.10
N GLY A 120 -30.56 -51.72 5.80
CA GLY A 120 -31.25 -52.53 6.79
C GLY A 120 -32.15 -53.60 6.16
N GLY A 121 -32.53 -54.58 6.97
CA GLY A 121 -33.50 -55.60 6.58
C GLY A 121 -34.92 -55.05 6.51
N THR A 122 -35.73 -55.57 5.59
CA THR A 122 -37.15 -55.19 5.51
C THR A 122 -37.92 -55.77 6.69
N GLY A 123 -38.96 -55.07 7.14
CA GLY A 123 -39.78 -55.56 8.24
C GLY A 123 -40.67 -56.75 7.87
N GLY A 124 -41.05 -57.55 8.86
CA GLY A 124 -41.92 -58.70 8.68
C GLY A 124 -43.37 -58.29 8.38
N GLY A 125 -44.07 -59.10 7.60
CA GLY A 125 -45.47 -58.88 7.28
C GLY A 125 -46.38 -58.98 8.50
N MET A 126 -47.41 -58.14 8.56
CA MET A 126 -48.51 -58.25 9.50
C MET A 126 -49.32 -59.52 9.23
N ALA A 127 -49.79 -60.16 10.29
CA ALA A 127 -50.71 -61.29 10.18
C ALA A 127 -52.09 -60.83 9.65
N THR A 128 -52.61 -61.51 8.63
CA THR A 128 -53.93 -61.24 8.04
C THR A 128 -54.84 -62.46 8.20
N THR A 129 -55.45 -62.95 7.12
CA THR A 129 -56.11 -64.27 7.08
C THR A 129 -55.10 -65.41 7.08
N ILE A 130 -53.82 -65.11 6.78
CA ILE A 130 -52.65 -66.00 6.87
C ILE A 130 -51.58 -65.40 7.79
N ASN A 131 -50.60 -66.21 8.21
CA ASN A 131 -49.44 -65.71 8.94
C ASN A 131 -48.66 -64.71 8.09
N GLY A 132 -48.06 -63.71 8.74
CA GLY A 132 -47.30 -62.67 8.08
C GLY A 132 -46.03 -63.22 7.42
N ALA A 133 -45.71 -62.75 6.21
CA ALA A 133 -44.50 -63.16 5.50
C ALA A 133 -43.23 -62.67 6.22
N GLY A 134 -42.14 -63.44 6.12
CA GLY A 134 -40.83 -62.98 6.60
C GLY A 134 -40.29 -61.80 5.78
N GLY A 135 -39.63 -60.86 6.43
CA GLY A 135 -38.92 -59.76 5.78
C GLY A 135 -37.66 -60.24 5.07
N ALA A 136 -37.40 -59.72 3.87
CA ALA A 136 -36.13 -59.92 3.18
C ALA A 136 -34.96 -59.27 3.94
N GLY A 137 -33.81 -59.95 3.95
CA GLY A 137 -32.57 -59.39 4.47
C GLY A 137 -32.08 -58.20 3.65
N GLY A 138 -31.38 -57.27 4.30
CA GLY A 138 -30.81 -56.09 3.67
C GLY A 138 -29.78 -56.46 2.60
N VAL A 139 -29.67 -55.61 1.59
CA VAL A 139 -28.62 -55.69 0.56
C VAL A 139 -27.61 -54.58 0.79
N SER A 140 -26.33 -54.82 0.52
CA SER A 140 -25.32 -53.77 0.58
C SER A 140 -24.95 -53.29 -0.83
N ALA A 141 -24.44 -52.07 -0.91
CA ALA A 141 -23.98 -51.46 -2.14
C ALA A 141 -22.74 -50.57 -1.89
N GLY A 142 -21.78 -50.64 -2.80
CA GLY A 142 -20.65 -49.70 -2.84
C GLY A 142 -19.40 -50.12 -2.07
N GLY A 143 -19.30 -51.39 -1.62
CA GLY A 143 -18.07 -51.93 -1.02
C GLY A 143 -17.49 -53.14 -1.76
N ALA A 144 -16.28 -53.51 -1.34
CA ALA A 144 -15.48 -54.59 -1.94
C ALA A 144 -15.88 -56.00 -1.45
N SER A 145 -16.71 -56.12 -0.41
CA SER A 145 -17.15 -57.41 0.15
C SER A 145 -18.57 -57.35 0.70
N ASP A 146 -19.48 -57.01 -0.20
CA ASP A 146 -20.93 -56.95 0.05
C ASP A 146 -21.50 -58.29 0.51
N LYS A 147 -22.25 -58.27 1.63
CA LYS A 147 -22.95 -59.43 2.20
C LYS A 147 -24.39 -59.05 2.53
N LYS A 148 -25.32 -59.90 2.09
CA LYS A 148 -26.75 -59.72 2.39
C LYS A 148 -27.09 -60.20 3.80
N GLY A 149 -28.06 -59.54 4.43
CA GLY A 149 -28.69 -60.03 5.65
C GLY A 149 -29.49 -61.32 5.41
N GLY A 150 -29.82 -62.02 6.49
CA GLY A 150 -30.69 -63.19 6.44
C GLY A 150 -32.15 -62.77 6.32
N ASN A 151 -32.95 -63.53 5.60
CA ASN A 151 -34.40 -63.33 5.57
C ASN A 151 -35.02 -63.75 6.91
N GLY A 152 -35.99 -62.98 7.40
CA GLY A 152 -36.95 -63.47 8.38
C GLY A 152 -37.86 -64.52 7.74
N ASP A 153 -38.62 -65.22 8.56
CA ASP A 153 -39.51 -66.28 8.09
C ASP A 153 -40.95 -66.07 8.56
N VAL A 154 -41.87 -66.82 7.95
CA VAL A 154 -43.26 -66.93 8.37
C VAL A 154 -43.37 -67.87 9.58
N GLY A 155 -44.33 -67.60 10.47
CA GLY A 155 -44.63 -68.51 11.58
C GLY A 155 -45.07 -69.90 11.08
N PRO A 156 -44.57 -71.02 11.65
CA PRO A 156 -44.83 -72.37 11.13
C PRO A 156 -46.28 -72.84 11.31
N ASN A 157 -47.03 -72.18 12.20
CA ASN A 157 -48.44 -72.47 12.48
C ASN A 157 -49.13 -71.23 13.08
N ASN A 158 -50.42 -71.34 13.41
CA ASN A 158 -51.23 -70.23 13.94
C ASN A 158 -50.91 -69.85 15.40
N THR A 159 -50.05 -70.62 16.06
CA THR A 159 -49.71 -70.46 17.48
C THR A 159 -48.26 -70.08 17.71
N THR A 160 -47.45 -69.97 16.65
CA THR A 160 -46.02 -69.65 16.73
C THR A 160 -45.65 -68.63 15.66
N SER A 161 -45.07 -67.50 16.07
CA SER A 161 -44.66 -66.44 15.14
C SER A 161 -43.36 -66.75 14.41
N GLY A 162 -43.11 -65.99 13.34
CA GLY A 162 -41.91 -66.13 12.52
C GLY A 162 -40.66 -65.61 13.22
N GLY A 163 -39.55 -66.34 13.09
CA GLY A 163 -38.22 -65.92 13.54
C GLY A 163 -37.65 -64.82 12.64
N GLY A 164 -36.90 -63.90 13.24
CA GLY A 164 -36.18 -62.85 12.52
C GLY A 164 -34.89 -63.38 11.86
N GLY A 165 -34.49 -62.76 10.74
CA GLY A 165 -33.26 -63.10 10.04
C GLY A 165 -32.02 -62.62 10.77
N GLY A 166 -30.91 -63.36 10.67
CA GLY A 166 -29.63 -62.95 11.26
C GLY A 166 -28.97 -61.83 10.45
N GLY A 167 -28.29 -60.91 11.13
CA GLY A 167 -27.46 -59.88 10.49
C GLY A 167 -26.28 -60.48 9.74
N ALA A 168 -25.85 -59.82 8.66
CA ALA A 168 -24.64 -60.22 7.95
C ALA A 168 -23.38 -59.93 8.79
N GLY A 169 -22.32 -60.71 8.60
CA GLY A 169 -21.03 -60.49 9.27
C GLY A 169 -19.87 -60.57 8.30
N THR A 170 -18.66 -60.23 8.76
CA THR A 170 -17.47 -60.25 7.90
C THR A 170 -17.18 -61.63 7.32
N GLY A 171 -17.61 -62.69 8.01
CA GLY A 171 -17.50 -64.09 7.58
C GLY A 171 -18.60 -64.61 6.65
N GLY A 172 -19.55 -63.78 6.22
CA GLY A 172 -20.57 -64.16 5.21
C GLY A 172 -21.97 -63.60 5.44
N ASN A 173 -22.87 -63.91 4.51
CA ASN A 173 -24.28 -63.51 4.55
C ASN A 173 -24.94 -63.88 5.88
N GLY A 174 -25.90 -63.06 6.31
CA GLY A 174 -26.77 -63.37 7.44
C GLY A 174 -27.51 -64.69 7.23
N ARG A 175 -27.73 -65.43 8.32
CA ARG A 175 -28.46 -66.70 8.25
C ARG A 175 -29.95 -66.43 8.22
N ASN A 176 -30.68 -67.07 7.31
CA ASN A 176 -32.13 -66.98 7.29
C ASN A 176 -32.73 -67.62 8.55
N ALA A 177 -33.88 -67.12 8.99
CA ALA A 177 -34.72 -67.83 9.94
C ALA A 177 -35.31 -69.10 9.32
N THR A 178 -35.84 -69.99 10.17
CA THR A 178 -36.56 -71.19 9.74
C THR A 178 -37.73 -71.44 10.68
N GLY A 179 -38.95 -71.14 10.22
CA GLY A 179 -40.16 -71.08 11.03
C GLY A 179 -39.97 -70.10 12.19
N ALA A 180 -40.05 -70.62 13.41
CA ALA A 180 -39.85 -69.83 14.64
C ALA A 180 -38.36 -69.68 15.04
N THR A 181 -37.46 -70.45 14.43
CA THR A 181 -36.03 -70.44 14.78
C THR A 181 -35.39 -69.20 14.18
N ALA A 182 -34.78 -68.37 15.03
CA ALA A 182 -34.02 -67.20 14.61
C ALA A 182 -32.88 -67.56 13.65
N GLY A 183 -32.59 -66.66 12.73
CA GLY A 183 -31.34 -66.71 11.99
C GLY A 183 -30.15 -66.60 12.95
N ALA A 184 -29.29 -67.62 12.99
CA ALA A 184 -28.18 -67.66 13.96
C ALA A 184 -27.12 -66.57 13.69
N LEU A 185 -26.42 -66.16 14.75
CA LEU A 185 -25.34 -65.17 14.71
C LEU A 185 -24.17 -65.60 13.81
N ARG A 186 -23.37 -64.62 13.37
CA ARG A 186 -22.09 -64.81 12.70
C ARG A 186 -20.95 -64.47 13.65
N ASN A 187 -19.86 -65.24 13.60
CA ASN A 187 -18.70 -65.13 14.52
C ASN A 187 -17.93 -63.79 14.42
N THR A 188 -18.34 -62.89 13.52
CA THR A 188 -17.71 -61.58 13.28
C THR A 188 -18.75 -60.54 12.84
N GLY A 189 -19.54 -60.04 13.80
CA GLY A 189 -20.32 -58.80 13.67
C GLY A 189 -21.78 -58.93 13.24
N GLY A 190 -22.28 -60.11 12.87
CA GLY A 190 -23.70 -60.30 12.50
C GLY A 190 -24.52 -60.85 13.67
N GLY A 191 -25.46 -60.06 14.19
CA GLY A 191 -26.31 -60.46 15.30
C GLY A 191 -27.33 -61.53 14.92
N ALA A 192 -27.70 -62.40 15.87
CA ALA A 192 -28.80 -63.34 15.65
C ALA A 192 -30.14 -62.58 15.51
N GLY A 193 -31.06 -63.11 14.72
CA GLY A 193 -32.43 -62.61 14.72
C GLY A 193 -33.17 -62.94 16.02
N GLY A 194 -34.36 -62.36 16.20
CA GLY A 194 -35.26 -62.72 17.29
C GLY A 194 -35.90 -64.08 17.05
N ALA A 195 -36.04 -64.90 18.10
CA ALA A 195 -36.81 -66.15 18.01
C ALA A 195 -38.32 -65.86 18.01
N GLY A 196 -39.08 -66.62 17.22
CA GLY A 196 -40.53 -66.57 17.23
C GLY A 196 -41.12 -66.92 18.59
N VAL A 197 -42.26 -66.33 18.93
CA VAL A 197 -42.95 -66.53 20.21
C VAL A 197 -44.10 -67.53 20.07
N THR A 198 -44.27 -68.41 21.07
CA THR A 198 -45.34 -69.44 21.13
C THR A 198 -46.51 -69.03 22.03
N VAL A 199 -46.37 -67.93 22.77
CA VAL A 199 -47.39 -67.37 23.67
C VAL A 199 -47.82 -65.99 23.17
N VAL A 200 -48.98 -65.49 23.62
CA VAL A 200 -49.43 -64.14 23.27
C VAL A 200 -48.43 -63.14 23.85
N SER A 201 -47.62 -62.54 22.99
CA SER A 201 -46.50 -61.69 23.37
C SER A 201 -46.02 -60.87 22.17
N TRP A 202 -45.37 -59.75 22.48
CA TRP A 202 -44.50 -59.06 21.55
C TRP A 202 -43.41 -60.00 21.06
N GLY A 203 -43.03 -59.86 19.79
CA GLY A 203 -41.92 -60.63 19.22
C GLY A 203 -40.59 -60.35 19.95
N THR A 204 -39.71 -61.35 20.00
CA THR A 204 -38.36 -61.17 20.55
C THR A 204 -37.54 -60.24 19.66
N ALA A 205 -36.78 -59.31 20.26
CA ALA A 205 -35.88 -58.42 19.54
C ALA A 205 -34.70 -59.20 18.92
N GLY A 206 -34.17 -58.69 17.81
CA GLY A 206 -32.90 -59.16 17.26
C GLY A 206 -31.72 -58.71 18.11
N ASN A 207 -30.59 -59.39 17.98
CA ASN A 207 -29.34 -59.02 18.62
C ASN A 207 -28.51 -58.09 17.72
N ILE A 208 -27.72 -57.21 18.34
CA ILE A 208 -26.74 -56.39 17.63
C ILE A 208 -25.63 -57.27 17.01
N TYR A 209 -25.10 -56.96 15.83
CA TYR A 209 -25.49 -55.88 14.93
C TYR A 209 -26.40 -56.40 13.82
N GLY A 210 -27.50 -55.69 13.55
CA GLY A 210 -28.37 -55.94 12.42
C GLY A 210 -29.24 -57.21 12.47
N GLY A 211 -29.44 -57.88 13.62
CA GLY A 211 -30.42 -58.97 13.72
C GLY A 211 -31.86 -58.49 13.55
N GLY A 212 -32.66 -59.15 12.72
CA GLY A 212 -34.08 -58.84 12.52
C GLY A 212 -34.94 -59.27 13.71
N GLY A 213 -36.02 -58.55 14.00
CA GLY A 213 -36.95 -58.88 15.09
C GLY A 213 -37.92 -60.01 14.73
N ALA A 214 -38.38 -60.80 15.70
CA ALA A 214 -39.37 -61.84 15.47
C ALA A 214 -40.79 -61.27 15.31
N GLY A 215 -41.70 -62.01 14.68
CA GLY A 215 -43.11 -61.62 14.61
C GLY A 215 -43.80 -61.64 15.97
N GLY A 216 -44.84 -60.84 16.14
CA GLY A 216 -45.70 -60.85 17.32
C GLY A 216 -46.78 -61.94 17.28
N ARG A 217 -47.37 -62.24 18.43
CA ARG A 217 -48.52 -63.14 18.54
C ARG A 217 -49.61 -62.52 19.41
N GLY A 218 -50.80 -62.38 18.83
CA GLY A 218 -52.00 -61.83 19.46
C GLY A 218 -52.50 -60.56 18.77
N ALA A 219 -53.65 -60.04 19.20
CA ALA A 219 -54.37 -58.97 18.50
C ALA A 219 -53.78 -57.57 18.75
N THR A 220 -53.04 -57.41 19.84
CA THR A 220 -52.48 -56.13 20.29
C THR A 220 -50.96 -56.14 20.36
N GLU A 221 -50.34 -57.27 20.04
CA GLU A 221 -48.92 -57.51 20.20
C GLU A 221 -48.16 -57.26 18.90
N GLY A 222 -47.20 -56.33 19.00
CA GLY A 222 -46.30 -56.00 17.93
C GLY A 222 -45.19 -57.03 17.69
N GLY A 223 -44.47 -56.85 16.59
CA GLY A 223 -43.23 -57.58 16.34
C GLY A 223 -42.07 -57.03 17.16
N GLY A 224 -41.05 -57.88 17.33
CA GLY A 224 -39.83 -57.54 18.04
C GLY A 224 -39.01 -56.48 17.33
N LYS A 225 -38.22 -55.74 18.11
CA LYS A 225 -37.31 -54.71 17.60
C LYS A 225 -36.27 -55.31 16.66
N GLY A 226 -36.01 -54.67 15.52
CA GLY A 226 -34.78 -54.89 14.78
C GLY A 226 -33.57 -54.33 15.55
N ALA A 227 -32.42 -54.99 15.50
CA ALA A 227 -31.22 -54.49 16.16
C ALA A 227 -30.52 -53.41 15.33
N ASP A 228 -29.90 -52.45 16.00
CA ASP A 228 -29.19 -51.34 15.36
C ASP A 228 -27.93 -51.83 14.62
N GLY A 229 -27.48 -51.03 13.66
CA GLY A 229 -26.27 -51.22 12.88
C GLY A 229 -24.99 -50.77 13.60
N GLN A 230 -23.89 -50.70 12.85
CA GLN A 230 -22.61 -50.16 13.31
C GLN A 230 -21.76 -49.68 12.13
N VAL A 231 -20.87 -48.72 12.36
CA VAL A 231 -19.81 -48.32 11.41
C VAL A 231 -18.44 -48.37 12.11
N ILE A 232 -17.44 -48.97 11.48
CA ILE A 232 -16.04 -49.00 11.97
C ILE A 232 -15.14 -48.36 10.92
N LEU A 233 -14.26 -47.45 11.35
CA LEU A 233 -13.26 -46.79 10.52
C LEU A 233 -11.87 -47.29 10.93
N THR A 234 -11.04 -47.69 9.96
CA THR A 234 -9.65 -48.07 10.14
C THR A 234 -8.76 -47.29 9.18
N TYR A 235 -7.80 -46.51 9.69
CA TYR A 235 -6.90 -45.68 8.86
C TYR A 235 -5.48 -45.73 9.39
N THR A 236 -4.54 -45.26 8.57
CA THR A 236 -3.13 -45.16 8.95
C THR A 236 -2.62 -43.73 8.76
N THR A 237 -1.79 -43.26 9.69
CA THR A 237 -1.21 -41.91 9.64
C THR A 237 0.21 -41.91 9.07
N SER A 238 0.47 -41.17 8.00
CA SER A 238 1.82 -40.93 7.47
C SER A 238 2.41 -39.61 7.99
N CYS A 239 3.71 -39.62 8.29
CA CYS A 239 4.44 -38.46 8.82
C CYS A 239 4.81 -37.49 7.69
N VAL A 240 3.94 -36.52 7.42
CA VAL A 240 4.18 -35.47 6.41
C VAL A 240 4.63 -34.17 7.09
N THR A 241 5.50 -33.43 6.41
CA THR A 241 5.84 -32.06 6.81
C THR A 241 4.59 -31.18 6.69
N PRO A 242 4.29 -30.30 7.68
CA PRO A 242 3.20 -29.34 7.57
C PRO A 242 3.29 -28.51 6.28
N THR A 243 2.15 -28.12 5.73
CA THR A 243 2.08 -27.35 4.48
C THR A 243 2.02 -25.84 4.71
N ALA A 244 1.73 -25.39 5.93
CA ALA A 244 1.66 -23.98 6.30
C ALA A 244 2.19 -23.71 7.72
N GLN A 245 2.81 -22.54 7.91
CA GLN A 245 3.22 -22.00 9.20
C GLN A 245 2.01 -21.42 9.97
N PRO A 246 2.10 -21.24 11.30
CA PRO A 246 1.13 -20.43 12.03
C PRO A 246 1.13 -18.97 11.55
N THR A 247 0.11 -18.19 11.92
CA THR A 247 -0.03 -16.78 11.54
C THR A 247 -0.31 -15.88 12.76
N GLY A 248 -0.25 -14.56 12.62
CA GLY A 248 -0.72 -13.62 13.64
C GLY A 248 0.04 -13.62 14.97
N LEU A 249 1.38 -13.57 14.94
CA LEU A 249 2.20 -13.49 16.15
C LEU A 249 2.03 -12.14 16.86
N VAL A 250 1.66 -12.17 18.14
CA VAL A 250 1.55 -11.01 19.03
C VAL A 250 2.52 -11.21 20.19
N LEU A 251 3.40 -10.23 20.43
CA LEU A 251 4.40 -10.25 21.49
C LEU A 251 4.19 -9.09 22.46
N LYS A 252 4.29 -9.35 23.76
CA LYS A 252 4.09 -8.35 24.81
C LYS A 252 5.16 -8.45 25.89
N ALA A 253 5.97 -7.40 26.04
CA ALA A 253 6.84 -7.25 27.20
C ALA A 253 6.00 -7.06 28.46
N ILE A 254 6.19 -7.96 29.43
CA ILE A 254 5.43 -7.98 30.69
C ILE A 254 6.30 -7.56 31.88
N SER A 255 7.62 -7.62 31.75
CA SER A 255 8.57 -7.08 32.73
C SER A 255 9.90 -6.71 32.05
N THR A 256 10.89 -6.30 32.85
CA THR A 256 12.27 -6.12 32.40
C THR A 256 12.97 -7.44 32.03
N THR A 257 12.39 -8.59 32.38
CA THR A 257 13.02 -9.91 32.20
C THR A 257 12.10 -10.95 31.54
N ALA A 258 10.92 -10.56 31.08
CA ALA A 258 9.95 -11.49 30.49
C ALA A 258 9.06 -10.89 29.38
N ILE A 259 8.71 -11.75 28.42
CA ILE A 259 7.84 -11.48 27.26
C ILE A 259 6.82 -12.62 27.13
N ASN A 260 5.55 -12.28 26.90
CA ASN A 260 4.53 -13.24 26.48
C ASN A 260 4.33 -13.19 24.96
N GLY A 261 4.08 -14.35 24.35
CA GLY A 261 3.73 -14.45 22.93
C GLY A 261 2.47 -15.29 22.71
N THR A 262 1.68 -14.92 21.71
CA THR A 262 0.52 -15.68 21.23
C THR A 262 0.47 -15.69 19.71
N PHE A 263 -0.04 -16.75 19.08
CA PHE A 263 -0.22 -16.83 17.63
C PHE A 263 -1.48 -17.62 17.23
N THR A 264 -1.85 -17.60 15.95
CA THR A 264 -2.95 -18.39 15.38
C THR A 264 -2.41 -19.69 14.81
N PHE A 265 -3.03 -20.82 15.17
CA PHE A 265 -2.58 -22.15 14.76
C PHE A 265 -2.69 -22.38 13.24
N SER A 266 -1.84 -23.26 12.71
CA SER A 266 -1.92 -23.82 11.36
C SER A 266 -2.68 -25.14 11.40
N VAL A 267 -3.69 -25.29 10.54
CA VAL A 267 -4.48 -26.53 10.41
C VAL A 267 -3.66 -27.73 9.91
N SER A 268 -2.46 -27.48 9.36
CA SER A 268 -1.57 -28.51 8.81
C SER A 268 -0.47 -28.96 9.77
N ALA A 269 -0.45 -28.43 10.99
CA ALA A 269 0.55 -28.72 12.02
C ALA A 269 -0.10 -29.34 13.25
N THR A 270 0.65 -30.16 13.99
CA THR A 270 0.22 -30.65 15.32
C THR A 270 0.90 -29.89 16.45
N ASN A 271 2.08 -29.34 16.21
CA ASN A 271 2.90 -28.69 17.23
C ASN A 271 3.72 -27.53 16.65
N TYR A 272 4.30 -26.72 17.54
CA TYR A 272 5.06 -25.54 17.20
C TYR A 272 6.38 -25.51 17.96
N LEU A 273 7.45 -25.13 17.26
CA LEU A 273 8.76 -24.86 17.86
C LEU A 273 8.98 -23.35 17.88
N VAL A 274 9.06 -22.76 19.07
CA VAL A 274 9.33 -21.34 19.27
C VAL A 274 10.80 -21.14 19.62
N VAL A 275 11.50 -20.33 18.84
CA VAL A 275 12.93 -20.04 19.01
C VAL A 275 13.12 -18.54 19.21
N ARG A 276 13.88 -18.16 20.23
CA ARG A 276 14.26 -16.79 20.56
C ARG A 276 15.71 -16.51 20.15
N THR A 277 16.05 -15.30 19.70
CA THR A 277 17.44 -14.78 19.65
C THR A 277 17.50 -13.28 20.00
N THR A 278 18.71 -12.77 20.27
CA THR A 278 19.03 -11.36 20.54
C THR A 278 19.56 -10.61 19.31
N THR A 279 19.41 -11.18 18.11
CA THR A 279 19.81 -10.55 16.86
C THR A 279 18.69 -10.68 15.82
N ALA A 280 18.68 -9.80 14.82
CA ALA A 280 17.73 -9.90 13.71
C ALA A 280 18.07 -11.07 12.74
N ALA A 281 19.20 -11.75 12.93
CA ALA A 281 19.61 -12.86 12.07
C ALA A 281 18.75 -14.10 12.35
N ALA A 282 18.30 -14.75 11.28
CA ALA A 282 17.50 -15.96 11.38
C ALA A 282 18.29 -17.10 12.07
N PRO A 283 17.66 -17.88 12.98
CA PRO A 283 18.20 -19.14 13.47
C PRO A 283 18.54 -20.10 12.32
N THR A 284 19.44 -21.04 12.60
CA THR A 284 19.60 -22.22 11.75
C THR A 284 18.28 -22.99 11.73
N ASN A 285 17.84 -23.44 10.56
CA ASN A 285 16.57 -24.16 10.43
C ASN A 285 16.57 -25.46 11.26
N PRO A 286 15.45 -25.83 11.90
CA PRO A 286 15.32 -27.12 12.57
C PRO A 286 15.35 -28.27 11.57
N SER A 287 16.09 -29.32 11.89
CA SER A 287 16.20 -30.52 11.07
C SER A 287 15.09 -31.51 11.41
N SER A 288 14.40 -32.00 10.37
CA SER A 288 13.45 -33.11 10.50
C SER A 288 14.16 -34.35 11.05
N GLY A 289 13.53 -35.05 12.00
CA GLY A 289 14.11 -36.17 12.74
C GLY A 289 14.74 -35.80 14.08
N THR A 290 14.99 -34.52 14.35
CA THR A 290 15.60 -34.05 15.60
C THR A 290 14.54 -33.48 16.54
N SER A 291 14.57 -33.88 17.82
CA SER A 291 13.77 -33.22 18.85
C SER A 291 14.58 -32.10 19.50
N TYR A 292 13.99 -30.92 19.58
CA TYR A 292 14.59 -29.74 20.20
C TYR A 292 13.94 -29.49 21.56
N ALA A 293 14.68 -29.68 22.65
CA ALA A 293 14.19 -29.43 24.01
C ALA A 293 14.14 -27.93 24.31
N ILE A 294 13.19 -27.52 25.17
CA ILE A 294 13.14 -26.17 25.74
C ILE A 294 14.47 -25.87 26.44
N GLY A 295 15.03 -24.68 26.19
CA GLY A 295 16.35 -24.26 26.67
C GLY A 295 17.51 -24.65 25.75
N SER A 296 17.27 -25.34 24.63
CA SER A 296 18.34 -25.71 23.68
C SER A 296 18.85 -24.51 22.87
N THR A 297 20.17 -24.46 22.63
CA THR A 297 20.86 -23.50 21.76
C THR A 297 21.29 -24.11 20.42
N ALA A 298 20.79 -25.31 20.09
CA ALA A 298 21.24 -26.10 18.94
C ALA A 298 20.93 -25.46 17.56
N LEU A 299 20.14 -24.40 17.52
CA LEU A 299 19.77 -23.67 16.29
C LEU A 299 20.62 -22.41 16.06
N GLY A 300 21.69 -22.22 16.84
CA GLY A 300 22.64 -21.12 16.71
C GLY A 300 23.09 -20.58 18.06
N ALA A 301 24.30 -20.02 18.13
CA ALA A 301 24.96 -19.64 19.38
C ALA A 301 24.17 -18.63 20.25
N THR A 302 23.33 -17.79 19.64
CA THR A 302 22.48 -16.79 20.33
C THR A 302 21.02 -17.22 20.45
N THR A 303 20.69 -18.45 20.03
CA THR A 303 19.32 -18.95 19.99
C THR A 303 18.94 -19.69 21.27
N LEU A 304 17.67 -19.64 21.65
CA LEU A 304 17.11 -20.47 22.71
C LEU A 304 15.72 -20.98 22.31
N VAL A 305 15.48 -22.29 22.40
CA VAL A 305 14.14 -22.85 22.26
C VAL A 305 13.30 -22.49 23.49
N ILE A 306 12.16 -21.85 23.27
CA ILE A 306 11.26 -21.38 24.33
C ILE A 306 10.09 -22.34 24.51
N ASP A 307 9.64 -22.94 23.41
CA ASP A 307 8.45 -23.78 23.40
C ASP A 307 8.56 -24.85 22.30
N ASN A 308 7.95 -26.00 22.52
CA ASN A 308 7.99 -27.15 21.61
C ASN A 308 6.75 -28.07 21.66
N ASP A 309 5.59 -27.54 22.06
CA ASP A 309 4.34 -28.29 22.24
C ASP A 309 3.22 -27.88 21.23
N ASP A 310 1.96 -28.22 21.51
CA ASP A 310 0.78 -27.91 20.68
C ASP A 310 0.08 -26.59 21.06
N ASN A 311 0.59 -25.87 22.06
CA ASN A 311 0.03 -24.60 22.49
C ASN A 311 0.30 -23.49 21.48
N THR A 312 -0.57 -22.49 21.50
CA THR A 312 -0.42 -21.27 20.68
C THR A 312 0.03 -20.06 21.49
N THR A 313 0.50 -20.28 22.71
CA THR A 313 0.91 -19.25 23.66
C THR A 313 2.18 -19.67 24.39
N PHE A 314 3.13 -18.76 24.57
CA PHE A 314 4.38 -19.04 25.28
C PHE A 314 4.80 -17.87 26.19
N THR A 315 5.62 -18.19 27.19
CA THR A 315 6.27 -17.20 28.08
C THR A 315 7.79 -17.34 28.00
N SER A 316 8.47 -16.28 27.60
CA SER A 316 9.92 -16.20 27.49
C SER A 316 10.48 -15.41 28.68
N THR A 317 11.28 -16.06 29.51
CA THR A 317 11.85 -15.49 30.76
C THR A 317 13.39 -15.46 30.71
N GLY A 318 14.00 -14.89 31.75
CA GLY A 318 15.46 -14.79 31.87
C GLY A 318 16.08 -13.78 30.90
N LEU A 319 15.31 -12.75 30.55
CA LEU A 319 15.71 -11.73 29.57
C LEU A 319 16.47 -10.58 30.24
N ALA A 320 17.31 -9.89 29.48
CA ALA A 320 17.98 -8.67 29.92
C ALA A 320 17.08 -7.46 29.69
N ALA A 321 17.07 -6.52 30.64
CA ALA A 321 16.27 -5.30 30.58
C ALA A 321 16.66 -4.44 29.36
N GLY A 322 15.67 -3.72 28.79
CA GLY A 322 15.85 -2.86 27.62
C GLY A 322 16.40 -3.57 26.37
N THR A 323 16.38 -4.90 26.31
CA THR A 323 16.98 -5.68 25.23
C THR A 323 15.92 -6.14 24.24
N GLN A 324 16.19 -5.95 22.96
CA GLN A 324 15.32 -6.43 21.88
C GLN A 324 15.52 -7.94 21.67
N TYR A 325 14.42 -8.67 21.57
CA TYR A 325 14.40 -10.10 21.28
C TYR A 325 13.54 -10.37 20.05
N TRP A 326 14.02 -11.28 19.22
CA TRP A 326 13.32 -11.78 18.04
C TRP A 326 12.86 -13.22 18.28
N TYR A 327 11.72 -13.59 17.70
CA TYR A 327 11.09 -14.91 17.83
C TYR A 327 10.80 -15.48 16.44
N TRP A 328 10.99 -16.80 16.29
CA TRP A 328 10.65 -17.60 15.13
C TRP A 328 9.78 -18.77 15.58
N VAL A 329 8.65 -18.97 14.90
CA VAL A 329 7.74 -20.08 15.17
C VAL A 329 7.70 -20.99 13.94
N TYR A 330 8.08 -22.25 14.14
CA TYR A 330 8.06 -23.30 13.11
C TYR A 330 6.93 -24.28 13.41
N ALA A 331 6.06 -24.51 12.44
CA ALA A 331 5.11 -25.61 12.43
C ALA A 331 5.85 -26.95 12.30
N PHE A 332 5.46 -27.94 13.11
CA PHE A 332 5.92 -29.30 12.94
C PHE A 332 4.85 -30.34 13.24
N GLN A 333 5.06 -31.54 12.70
CA GLN A 333 4.23 -32.71 12.95
C GLN A 333 4.96 -33.66 13.93
N THR A 334 4.26 -34.15 14.95
CA THR A 334 4.70 -35.23 15.85
C THR A 334 3.73 -36.41 15.84
N GLY A 335 4.02 -37.48 16.60
CA GLY A 335 3.12 -38.63 16.78
C GLY A 335 3.30 -39.78 15.76
N CYS A 336 4.29 -39.69 14.88
CA CYS A 336 4.58 -40.66 13.81
C CYS A 336 6.02 -41.20 13.84
N GLY A 337 6.67 -41.17 15.01
CA GLY A 337 8.02 -41.70 15.26
C GLY A 337 9.17 -40.70 15.09
N THR A 338 9.04 -39.68 14.22
CA THR A 338 10.04 -38.60 14.06
C THR A 338 9.38 -37.25 13.80
N ASN A 339 9.92 -36.16 14.34
CA ASN A 339 9.40 -34.80 14.09
C ASN A 339 9.66 -34.34 12.65
N ARG A 340 8.68 -33.71 12.00
CA ARG A 340 8.83 -33.11 10.66
C ARG A 340 8.55 -31.62 10.69
N TYR A 341 9.57 -30.79 10.45
CA TYR A 341 9.49 -29.33 10.52
C TYR A 341 9.27 -28.69 9.15
N LEU A 342 8.38 -27.70 9.06
CA LEU A 342 8.31 -26.80 7.91
C LEU A 342 9.34 -25.68 8.11
N THR A 343 10.37 -25.62 7.27
CA THR A 343 11.49 -24.67 7.43
C THR A 343 11.37 -23.43 6.54
N THR A 344 10.41 -23.40 5.62
CA THR A 344 10.18 -22.25 4.74
C THR A 344 9.32 -21.21 5.44
N SER A 345 9.74 -19.94 5.34
CA SER A 345 9.01 -18.75 5.80
C SER A 345 8.41 -18.84 7.21
N PRO A 346 9.18 -19.22 8.25
CA PRO A 346 8.69 -19.30 9.63
C PRO A 346 8.03 -17.98 10.07
N LEU A 347 7.05 -18.07 10.95
CA LEU A 347 6.40 -16.89 11.52
C LEU A 347 7.39 -16.15 12.40
N THR A 348 7.61 -14.85 12.17
CA THR A 348 8.59 -14.05 12.92
C THR A 348 7.99 -12.81 13.57
N GLY A 349 8.61 -12.35 14.65
CA GLY A 349 8.26 -11.12 15.35
C GLY A 349 9.36 -10.71 16.32
N ASN A 350 9.32 -9.47 16.80
CA ASN A 350 10.27 -8.99 17.80
C ASN A 350 9.61 -8.05 18.81
N VAL A 351 10.21 -7.93 19.99
CA VAL A 351 9.78 -6.99 21.04
C VAL A 351 10.96 -6.70 21.98
N THR A 352 10.97 -5.50 22.56
CA THR A 352 11.98 -5.06 23.54
C THR A 352 11.41 -5.19 24.96
N THR A 353 12.16 -5.83 25.85
CA THR A 353 11.81 -5.87 27.29
C THR A 353 11.81 -4.48 27.91
N LEU A 354 11.09 -4.29 29.01
CA LEU A 354 11.11 -3.01 29.73
C LEU A 354 12.54 -2.67 30.24
N THR A 355 12.87 -1.38 30.39
CA THR A 355 14.18 -0.92 30.88
C THR A 355 14.28 -0.97 32.40
N THR A 356 15.49 -1.07 32.94
CA THR A 356 15.74 -1.08 34.39
C THR A 356 15.26 0.24 35.01
N GLY A 357 14.24 0.17 35.88
CA GLY A 357 13.62 1.34 36.53
C GLY A 357 12.22 1.71 36.01
N GLY A 358 11.79 1.16 34.86
CA GLY A 358 10.46 1.41 34.31
C GLY A 358 9.39 0.50 34.89
N THR A 359 8.32 1.08 35.44
CA THR A 359 7.11 0.37 35.87
C THR A 359 5.96 0.72 34.94
N ARG A 360 5.09 -0.25 34.63
CA ARG A 360 3.81 0.06 33.98
C ARG A 360 2.86 0.66 35.01
N LYS A 361 2.38 1.88 34.77
CA LYS A 361 1.49 2.60 35.68
C LYS A 361 0.16 2.93 35.00
N TYR A 362 -0.92 2.83 35.76
CA TYR A 362 -2.27 3.14 35.33
C TYR A 362 -2.75 4.42 36.00
N TRP A 363 -3.33 5.34 35.24
CA TRP A 363 -3.95 6.53 35.77
C TRP A 363 -5.14 6.15 36.66
N ASN A 364 -5.19 6.75 37.83
CA ASN A 364 -6.23 6.59 38.84
C ASN A 364 -6.71 7.96 39.35
N GLY A 365 -6.49 9.01 38.56
CA GLY A 365 -6.97 10.37 38.83
C GLY A 365 -8.33 10.65 38.18
N ALA A 366 -8.61 11.93 37.98
CA ALA A 366 -9.85 12.41 37.39
C ALA A 366 -10.07 11.83 35.96
N GLY A 367 -11.31 11.53 35.62
CA GLY A 367 -11.71 10.94 34.33
C GLY A 367 -11.65 9.41 34.25
N VAL A 368 -11.46 8.72 35.38
CA VAL A 368 -11.51 7.25 35.48
C VAL A 368 -12.66 6.83 36.40
N ALA A 369 -13.47 5.86 35.99
CA ALA A 369 -14.53 5.31 36.82
C ALA A 369 -13.97 4.73 38.12
N GLY A 370 -14.44 5.22 39.27
CA GLY A 370 -13.95 4.81 40.59
C GLY A 370 -12.55 5.35 40.96
N GLY A 371 -11.97 6.22 40.13
CA GLY A 371 -10.68 6.88 40.40
C GLY A 371 -10.75 7.98 41.45
N THR A 372 -9.60 8.51 41.84
CA THR A 372 -9.48 9.69 42.72
C THR A 372 -9.84 10.97 41.96
N ALA A 373 -10.22 12.04 42.68
CA ALA A 373 -10.50 13.34 42.05
C ALA A 373 -9.23 14.13 41.64
N GLY A 374 -8.04 13.54 41.73
CA GLY A 374 -6.77 14.23 41.50
C GLY A 374 -6.52 14.54 40.03
N THR A 375 -6.06 15.76 39.74
CA THR A 375 -5.83 16.28 38.37
C THR A 375 -4.35 16.54 38.06
N ASN A 376 -3.43 16.31 39.00
CA ASN A 376 -2.01 16.55 38.76
C ASN A 376 -1.32 15.28 38.23
N PHE A 377 -0.77 15.34 37.01
CA PHE A 377 -0.05 14.24 36.36
C PHE A 377 1.16 13.75 37.17
N ASN A 378 1.83 14.66 37.88
CA ASN A 378 3.06 14.36 38.63
C ASN A 378 2.80 13.80 40.03
N THR A 379 1.55 13.81 40.52
CA THR A 379 1.23 13.32 41.85
C THR A 379 1.08 11.81 41.86
N GLY A 380 1.93 11.11 42.63
CA GLY A 380 1.96 9.65 42.66
C GLY A 380 0.69 8.95 43.13
N ALA A 381 -0.15 9.62 43.94
CA ALA A 381 -1.45 9.08 44.36
C ALA A 381 -2.44 8.94 43.20
N ASN A 382 -2.22 9.64 42.09
CA ASN A 382 -3.05 9.56 40.88
C ASN A 382 -2.60 8.44 39.93
N TRP A 383 -1.64 7.59 40.33
CA TRP A 383 -1.13 6.47 39.55
C TRP A 383 -1.18 5.16 40.35
N ILE A 384 -1.32 4.04 39.65
CA ILE A 384 -1.24 2.70 40.21
C ILE A 384 -0.11 1.94 39.50
N PRO A 385 0.90 1.44 40.22
CA PRO A 385 1.13 1.58 41.66
C PRO A 385 1.44 3.04 42.08
N THR A 386 1.10 3.39 43.33
CA THR A 386 1.12 4.77 43.86
C THR A 386 2.52 5.36 43.96
N SER A 387 2.97 5.96 42.88
CA SER A 387 4.27 6.61 42.75
C SER A 387 4.26 7.60 41.57
N ALA A 388 4.96 8.71 41.69
CA ALA A 388 5.03 9.71 40.62
C ALA A 388 5.66 9.10 39.35
N PRO A 389 5.24 9.51 38.14
CA PRO A 389 5.88 9.06 36.91
C PRO A 389 7.36 9.47 36.83
N THR A 390 8.18 8.57 36.31
CA THR A 390 9.63 8.71 36.18
C THR A 390 10.13 8.18 34.84
N ALA A 391 11.38 8.49 34.51
CA ALA A 391 11.99 8.04 33.27
C ALA A 391 12.02 6.49 33.23
N GLY A 392 11.52 5.91 32.14
CA GLY A 392 11.38 4.47 31.98
C GLY A 392 9.96 3.94 32.19
N ASP A 393 9.07 4.69 32.84
CA ASP A 393 7.70 4.22 33.09
C ASP A 393 6.85 4.16 31.82
N ASP A 394 6.04 3.11 31.70
CA ASP A 394 4.98 2.99 30.69
C ASP A 394 3.65 3.40 31.31
N LEU A 395 3.10 4.51 30.87
CA LEU A 395 1.88 5.07 31.44
C LEU A 395 0.66 4.74 30.59
N ILE A 396 -0.43 4.37 31.26
CA ILE A 396 -1.71 4.07 30.61
C ILE A 396 -2.82 4.87 31.30
N MET A 397 -3.53 5.68 30.53
CA MET A 397 -4.73 6.40 30.94
C MET A 397 -5.94 5.76 30.26
N ASN A 398 -6.67 4.91 30.98
CA ASN A 398 -7.94 4.37 30.51
C ASN A 398 -9.07 5.23 31.06
N LEU A 399 -9.55 6.15 30.24
CA LEU A 399 -10.56 7.14 30.62
C LEU A 399 -11.96 6.59 30.30
N ASP A 400 -12.83 6.55 31.30
CA ASP A 400 -14.19 5.99 31.24
C ASP A 400 -15.24 7.08 31.57
N ASP A 401 -16.51 6.82 31.27
CA ASP A 401 -17.64 7.76 31.36
C ASP A 401 -17.80 8.35 32.78
N VAL A 402 -17.52 9.64 32.93
CA VAL A 402 -17.84 10.40 34.14
C VAL A 402 -18.34 11.78 33.72
N ALA A 403 -19.50 12.19 34.23
CA ALA A 403 -20.39 13.29 33.82
C ALA A 403 -19.81 14.73 33.70
N ALA A 404 -18.49 14.93 33.56
CA ALA A 404 -17.84 16.25 33.54
C ALA A 404 -16.61 16.35 32.61
N ALA A 405 -16.23 17.58 32.28
CA ALA A 405 -14.95 17.91 31.66
C ALA A 405 -13.79 17.80 32.66
N TYR A 406 -12.64 17.28 32.23
CA TYR A 406 -11.45 17.14 33.09
C TYR A 406 -10.20 17.72 32.45
N THR A 407 -9.46 18.51 33.22
CA THR A 407 -8.11 18.96 32.86
C THR A 407 -7.10 18.32 33.81
N VAL A 408 -6.21 17.50 33.26
CA VAL A 408 -5.04 16.97 33.92
C VAL A 408 -3.85 17.85 33.58
N SER A 409 -3.10 18.29 34.57
CA SER A 409 -2.00 19.24 34.39
C SER A 409 -0.67 18.68 34.86
N LEU A 410 0.43 19.04 34.19
CA LEU A 410 1.78 18.82 34.70
C LEU A 410 2.16 19.93 35.68
N SER A 411 2.59 19.56 36.88
CA SER A 411 3.21 20.49 37.84
C SER A 411 4.72 20.61 37.68
N ALA A 412 5.37 19.63 37.03
CA ALA A 412 6.81 19.59 36.78
C ALA A 412 7.15 19.01 35.39
N ASN A 413 8.37 19.26 34.91
CA ASN A 413 8.90 18.58 33.72
C ASN A 413 8.87 17.08 33.94
N THR A 414 8.46 16.33 32.92
CA THR A 414 8.20 14.90 33.04
C THR A 414 8.81 14.15 31.88
N THR A 415 9.63 13.15 32.18
CA THR A 415 10.18 12.21 31.20
C THR A 415 9.73 10.81 31.57
N ILE A 416 9.19 10.07 30.60
CA ILE A 416 8.65 8.71 30.75
C ILE A 416 9.04 7.86 29.53
N ASN A 417 8.82 6.55 29.56
CA ASN A 417 9.03 5.71 28.38
C ASN A 417 7.92 5.90 27.35
N SER A 418 6.68 5.63 27.74
CA SER A 418 5.52 5.74 26.84
C SER A 418 4.29 6.26 27.57
N LEU A 419 3.37 6.86 26.83
CA LEU A 419 2.03 7.18 27.32
C LEU A 419 1.00 6.67 26.32
N THR A 420 0.02 5.93 26.82
CA THR A 420 -1.17 5.53 26.07
C THR A 420 -2.40 6.13 26.73
N ILE A 421 -3.16 6.94 26.01
CA ILE A 421 -4.45 7.49 26.42
C ILE A 421 -5.55 6.77 25.63
N ASN A 422 -6.40 6.04 26.32
CA ASN A 422 -7.51 5.28 25.75
C ASN A 422 -8.84 5.85 26.24
N GLY A 423 -9.69 6.21 25.31
CA GLY A 423 -11.11 6.40 25.58
C GLY A 423 -11.85 5.07 25.58
N ILE A 424 -12.32 4.65 26.75
CA ILE A 424 -13.19 3.48 26.94
C ILE A 424 -14.60 3.94 27.34
N GLY A 425 -15.60 3.06 27.16
CA GLY A 425 -17.01 3.34 27.51
C GLY A 425 -17.75 4.25 26.53
N ALA A 426 -19.07 4.11 26.39
CA ALA A 426 -19.90 5.03 25.60
C ALA A 426 -20.20 6.31 26.40
N ILE A 427 -20.38 7.47 25.74
CA ILE A 427 -20.84 8.70 26.43
C ILE A 427 -22.18 9.20 25.90
N THR A 428 -22.94 9.86 26.77
CA THR A 428 -24.22 10.50 26.43
C THR A 428 -24.21 12.03 26.54
N THR A 429 -23.14 12.65 27.07
CA THR A 429 -22.99 14.11 27.23
C THR A 429 -21.62 14.60 26.79
N PHE A 430 -21.46 15.91 26.51
CA PHE A 430 -20.18 16.50 26.10
C PHE A 430 -19.08 16.30 27.15
N MET A 431 -17.93 15.74 26.75
CA MET A 431 -16.81 15.46 27.67
C MET A 431 -15.45 15.68 26.98
N PRO A 432 -14.78 16.83 27.21
CA PRO A 432 -13.38 17.00 26.87
C PRO A 432 -12.49 16.49 28.01
N PHE A 433 -11.48 15.70 27.65
CA PHE A 433 -10.32 15.44 28.51
C PHE A 433 -9.13 16.21 27.95
N ILE A 434 -8.50 17.01 28.80
CA ILE A 434 -7.34 17.83 28.45
C ILE A 434 -6.16 17.38 29.29
N LEU A 435 -5.06 16.98 28.64
CA LEU A 435 -3.74 16.88 29.25
C LEU A 435 -2.99 18.19 28.96
N ASP A 436 -2.99 19.12 29.92
CA ASP A 436 -2.29 20.39 29.82
C ASP A 436 -0.84 20.28 30.35
N ILE A 437 0.10 20.43 29.44
CA ILE A 437 1.54 20.46 29.69
C ILE A 437 1.98 21.78 30.32
N ASN A 438 1.11 22.81 30.36
CA ASN A 438 1.40 24.14 30.89
C ASN A 438 2.67 24.76 30.25
N SER A 439 3.58 25.25 31.09
CA SER A 439 4.92 25.74 30.77
C SER A 439 6.02 24.72 30.99
N ARG A 440 5.68 23.42 30.99
CA ARG A 440 6.60 22.32 31.25
C ARG A 440 7.05 21.62 29.99
N THR A 441 8.06 20.77 30.13
CA THR A 441 8.47 19.81 29.10
C THR A 441 7.90 18.45 29.42
N PHE A 442 7.18 17.86 28.47
CA PHE A 442 6.71 16.48 28.51
C PHE A 442 7.47 15.65 27.47
N THR A 443 8.17 14.62 27.92
CA THR A 443 9.04 13.78 27.09
C THR A 443 8.64 12.31 27.20
N THR A 444 8.38 11.65 26.07
CA THR A 444 8.36 10.18 25.97
C THR A 444 9.64 9.72 25.28
N THR A 445 10.34 8.72 25.79
CA THR A 445 11.51 8.15 25.09
C THR A 445 11.13 7.18 23.98
N ALA A 446 9.93 6.59 24.08
CA ALA A 446 9.29 5.77 23.08
C ALA A 446 7.96 6.44 22.65
N ASN A 447 6.88 5.66 22.53
CA ASN A 447 5.68 6.06 21.81
C ASN A 447 4.73 6.91 22.66
N LEU A 448 4.03 7.84 21.99
CA LEU A 448 2.81 8.46 22.49
C LEU A 448 1.63 7.94 21.67
N THR A 449 0.64 7.37 22.33
CA THR A 449 -0.54 6.79 21.69
C THR A 449 -1.81 7.41 22.27
N VAL A 450 -2.68 7.92 21.40
CA VAL A 450 -4.00 8.47 21.77
C VAL A 450 -5.05 7.75 20.93
N ILE A 451 -5.91 7.00 21.60
CA ILE A 451 -6.96 6.20 20.96
C ILE A 451 -8.31 6.65 21.49
N ASN A 452 -9.17 7.13 20.59
CA ASN A 452 -10.58 7.33 20.85
C ASN A 452 -11.38 6.18 20.22
N ALA A 453 -11.62 5.11 20.98
CA ALA A 453 -12.34 3.91 20.53
C ALA A 453 -13.83 3.91 20.89
N ALA A 454 -14.31 4.96 21.55
CA ALA A 454 -15.63 5.00 22.15
C ALA A 454 -16.72 5.56 21.22
N SER A 455 -17.93 5.06 21.38
CA SER A 455 -19.14 5.56 20.70
C SER A 455 -19.76 6.75 21.44
N CYS A 456 -20.18 7.77 20.71
CA CYS A 456 -21.00 8.88 21.23
C CYS A 456 -22.48 8.58 20.98
N THR A 457 -23.26 8.24 22.00
CA THR A 457 -24.69 7.92 21.84
C THR A 457 -25.56 9.11 22.24
N GLY A 458 -26.29 9.72 21.31
CA GLY A 458 -27.15 10.90 21.58
C GLY A 458 -27.22 11.87 20.40
N THR A 459 -27.81 13.06 20.59
CA THR A 459 -27.79 14.16 19.60
C THR A 459 -26.84 15.27 20.07
N ASN A 460 -25.90 15.70 19.22
CA ASN A 460 -24.90 16.76 19.50
C ASN A 460 -23.93 16.42 20.65
N VAL A 461 -23.47 15.17 20.71
CA VAL A 461 -22.50 14.70 21.70
C VAL A 461 -21.09 14.75 21.11
N THR A 462 -20.19 15.52 21.73
CA THR A 462 -18.78 15.59 21.33
C THR A 462 -17.86 15.02 22.41
N ARG A 463 -16.96 14.12 22.01
CA ARG A 463 -15.84 13.66 22.82
C ARG A 463 -14.55 14.24 22.26
N SER A 464 -13.78 14.93 23.09
CA SER A 464 -12.48 15.50 22.68
C SER A 464 -11.38 15.04 23.60
N TYR A 465 -10.30 14.50 23.04
CA TYR A 465 -9.04 14.32 23.76
C TYR A 465 -8.06 15.38 23.29
N GLU A 466 -7.53 16.15 24.23
CA GLU A 466 -6.62 17.24 23.93
C GLU A 466 -5.31 17.03 24.70
N ILE A 467 -4.19 17.12 23.99
CA ILE A 467 -2.87 17.26 24.60
C ILE A 467 -2.40 18.66 24.25
N THR A 468 -2.28 19.52 25.24
CA THR A 468 -2.14 20.96 25.02
C THR A 468 -0.89 21.48 25.72
N VAL A 469 -0.09 22.28 25.01
CA VAL A 469 0.87 23.19 25.64
C VAL A 469 0.21 24.56 25.72
N SER A 470 -0.36 24.92 26.86
CA SER A 470 -1.09 26.18 27.04
C SER A 470 -0.20 27.42 27.18
N SER A 471 1.11 27.28 26.99
CA SER A 471 2.10 28.36 27.11
C SER A 471 3.04 28.44 25.91
N THR A 472 3.77 29.54 25.81
CA THR A 472 4.82 29.77 24.80
C THR A 472 6.20 29.25 25.22
N THR A 473 6.33 28.59 26.37
CA THR A 473 7.63 28.11 26.89
C THR A 473 7.67 26.60 27.14
N GLY A 474 6.54 25.90 27.13
CA GLY A 474 6.47 24.45 27.29
C GLY A 474 6.87 23.68 26.02
N SER A 475 7.03 22.36 26.11
CA SER A 475 7.43 21.53 24.98
C SER A 475 6.86 20.11 25.06
N ILE A 476 6.53 19.51 23.91
CA ILE A 476 6.20 18.09 23.75
C ILE A 476 7.30 17.40 22.94
N LEU A 477 7.98 16.43 23.53
CA LEU A 477 9.09 15.70 22.89
C LEU A 477 8.76 14.20 22.87
N ILE A 478 8.58 13.63 21.68
CA ILE A 478 8.21 12.23 21.50
C ILE A 478 9.37 11.52 20.81
N GLY A 479 10.09 10.68 21.54
CA GLY A 479 11.27 9.97 21.06
C GLY A 479 10.98 8.78 20.14
N GLY A 480 9.79 8.21 20.24
CA GLY A 480 9.28 7.13 19.37
C GLY A 480 8.16 7.59 18.45
N ASP A 481 7.23 6.67 18.17
CA ASP A 481 6.11 6.92 17.28
C ASP A 481 4.98 7.71 17.96
N LEU A 482 4.29 8.55 17.19
CA LEU A 482 3.05 9.20 17.57
C LEU A 482 1.88 8.54 16.83
N LEU A 483 1.01 7.87 17.59
CA LEU A 483 -0.20 7.24 17.06
C LEU A 483 -1.43 7.98 17.59
N CYS A 484 -2.20 8.59 16.69
CA CYS A 484 -3.52 9.14 16.97
C CYS A 484 -4.55 8.32 16.19
N LYS A 485 -5.49 7.68 16.88
CA LYS A 485 -6.48 6.81 16.24
C LYS A 485 -7.89 7.07 16.75
N ILE A 486 -8.84 7.26 15.84
CA ILE A 486 -10.27 7.20 16.14
C ILE A 486 -10.81 5.90 15.57
N ALA A 487 -11.41 5.05 16.41
CA ALA A 487 -11.76 3.66 16.10
C ALA A 487 -13.21 3.29 16.45
N SER A 488 -14.13 4.26 16.49
CA SER A 488 -15.56 4.02 16.77
C SER A 488 -16.19 3.14 15.67
N THR A 489 -16.78 2.01 16.06
CA THR A 489 -17.34 0.99 15.14
C THR A 489 -18.83 1.15 14.83
N THR A 490 -19.55 2.05 15.50
CA THR A 490 -20.99 2.24 15.28
C THR A 490 -21.25 3.28 14.19
N ALA A 491 -21.90 2.86 13.10
CA ALA A 491 -22.42 3.76 12.07
C ALA A 491 -23.52 4.67 12.67
N TYR A 492 -23.41 5.97 12.43
CA TYR A 492 -24.33 6.96 12.98
C TYR A 492 -25.48 7.20 11.99
N PRO A 493 -26.74 7.21 12.46
CA PRO A 493 -27.85 7.65 11.63
C PRO A 493 -27.68 9.14 11.29
N ASN A 494 -27.34 9.38 10.02
CA ASN A 494 -27.63 10.57 9.22
C ASN A 494 -28.35 11.73 9.96
N ASN A 495 -27.59 12.82 10.20
CA ASN A 495 -27.96 14.17 10.71
C ASN A 495 -27.70 14.56 12.18
N ALA A 496 -27.17 13.69 13.05
CA ALA A 496 -26.72 14.12 14.38
C ALA A 496 -25.24 14.58 14.37
N GLN A 497 -24.93 15.79 14.85
CA GLN A 497 -23.55 16.34 14.95
C GLN A 497 -22.75 15.71 16.10
N ASN A 498 -22.66 14.38 16.16
CA ASN A 498 -21.77 13.75 17.12
C ASN A 498 -20.34 13.76 16.59
N ALA A 499 -19.40 14.29 17.37
CA ALA A 499 -18.01 14.47 16.96
C ALA A 499 -17.05 13.75 17.90
N ASN A 500 -16.08 13.05 17.32
CA ASN A 500 -14.96 12.48 18.04
C ASN A 500 -13.71 13.23 17.61
N SER A 501 -13.00 13.86 18.54
CA SER A 501 -11.78 14.59 18.22
C SER A 501 -10.57 14.16 19.05
N ILE A 502 -9.42 14.17 18.39
CA ILE A 502 -8.10 14.15 19.02
C ILE A 502 -7.39 15.43 18.56
N ASN A 503 -7.08 16.33 19.50
CA ASN A 503 -6.35 17.56 19.20
C ASN A 503 -4.99 17.51 19.93
N ILE A 504 -3.89 17.63 19.20
CA ILE A 504 -2.58 17.88 19.79
C ILE A 504 -2.23 19.33 19.52
N ILE A 505 -2.23 20.15 20.57
CA ILE A 505 -2.12 21.60 20.52
C ILE A 505 -0.74 22.00 21.04
N ASN A 506 0.11 22.48 20.14
CA ASN A 506 1.45 22.96 20.46
C ASN A 506 1.49 24.49 20.53
N GLY A 507 1.68 25.04 21.73
CA GLY A 507 1.89 26.47 21.97
C GLY A 507 3.33 26.97 21.74
N ASN A 508 4.32 26.08 21.63
CA ASN A 508 5.73 26.44 21.48
C ASN A 508 6.52 25.41 20.66
N ILE A 509 7.07 24.35 21.28
CA ILE A 509 7.85 23.33 20.56
C ILE A 509 7.20 21.96 20.69
N MET A 510 7.00 21.29 19.56
CA MET A 510 6.68 19.88 19.50
C MET A 510 7.67 19.18 18.56
N THR A 511 8.21 18.04 18.97
CA THR A 511 9.05 17.20 18.11
C THR A 511 8.64 15.74 18.23
N VAL A 512 8.42 15.08 17.10
CA VAL A 512 8.22 13.63 16.99
C VAL A 512 9.40 13.03 16.25
N THR A 513 10.18 12.19 16.93
CA THR A 513 11.38 11.55 16.36
C THR A 513 11.02 10.35 15.50
N GLY A 514 10.06 9.52 15.94
CA GLY A 514 9.54 8.39 15.18
C GLY A 514 8.48 8.78 14.14
N ASN A 515 7.74 7.77 13.67
CA ASN A 515 6.68 7.97 12.69
C ASN A 515 5.42 8.57 13.35
N THR A 516 4.68 9.35 12.58
CA THR A 516 3.36 9.85 12.98
C THR A 516 2.30 9.20 12.13
N LEU A 517 1.32 8.58 12.77
CA LEU A 517 0.13 8.04 12.14
C LEU A 517 -1.10 8.68 12.80
N ALA A 518 -1.81 9.52 12.05
CA ALA A 518 -3.14 9.98 12.41
C ALA A 518 -4.15 9.23 11.55
N ASN A 519 -5.00 8.39 12.15
CA ASN A 519 -5.98 7.59 11.44
C ASN A 519 -7.38 7.72 12.05
N SER A 520 -8.33 8.23 11.26
CA SER A 520 -9.71 8.49 11.70
C SER A 520 -10.76 7.54 11.07
N LEU A 521 -10.70 6.23 11.35
CA LEU A 521 -11.49 5.12 10.73
C LEU A 521 -13.05 5.16 10.80
N ASN A 522 -13.75 6.29 10.62
CA ASN A 522 -15.21 6.34 10.83
C ASN A 522 -16.01 6.64 9.55
N GLU A 523 -16.93 5.73 9.18
CA GLU A 523 -17.68 5.73 7.90
C GLU A 523 -18.92 6.64 7.89
N SER A 524 -19.23 7.39 8.95
CA SER A 524 -20.52 8.13 9.01
C SER A 524 -20.63 9.39 9.88
N SER A 525 -19.62 9.81 10.67
CA SER A 525 -19.74 11.02 11.52
C SER A 525 -18.48 11.89 11.60
N TYR A 526 -18.62 13.10 12.15
CA TYR A 526 -17.62 14.19 12.22
C TYR A 526 -16.42 13.82 13.11
N SER A 527 -15.55 12.92 12.66
CA SER A 527 -14.32 12.57 13.38
C SER A 527 -13.15 13.44 12.92
N ARG A 528 -12.34 13.92 13.87
CA ARG A 528 -11.23 14.84 13.60
C ARG A 528 -9.97 14.48 14.37
N ILE A 529 -8.84 14.36 13.66
CA ILE A 529 -7.51 14.38 14.28
C ILE A 529 -6.80 15.66 13.83
N ALA A 530 -6.44 16.54 14.76
CA ALA A 530 -5.83 17.82 14.44
C ALA A 530 -4.52 18.02 15.19
N PHE A 531 -3.48 18.40 14.46
CA PHE A 531 -2.25 18.95 15.00
C PHE A 531 -2.34 20.47 14.89
N GLN A 532 -2.47 21.14 16.03
CA GLN A 532 -2.66 22.58 16.09
C GLN A 532 -1.39 23.27 16.56
N ALA A 533 -1.05 24.40 15.95
CA ALA A 533 0.10 25.20 16.34
C ALA A 533 -0.34 26.61 16.75
N GLY A 534 0.17 27.09 17.88
CA GLY A 534 0.10 28.50 18.27
C GLY A 534 0.91 29.39 17.32
N ASN A 535 0.72 30.71 17.39
CA ASN A 535 1.20 31.66 16.38
C ASN A 535 2.70 31.60 16.04
N THR A 536 3.56 31.31 17.03
CA THR A 536 5.02 31.19 16.86
C THR A 536 5.52 29.77 17.07
N ALA A 537 4.60 28.80 17.17
CA ALA A 537 4.95 27.43 17.54
C ALA A 537 5.61 26.70 16.36
N VAL A 538 6.55 25.82 16.70
CA VAL A 538 7.26 24.96 15.76
C VAL A 538 6.96 23.50 16.10
N THR A 539 6.33 22.80 15.16
CA THR A 539 6.04 21.37 15.25
C THR A 539 6.89 20.63 14.23
N THR A 540 7.78 19.74 14.67
CA THR A 540 8.71 18.99 13.82
C THR A 540 8.38 17.50 13.81
N PHE A 541 8.23 16.94 12.62
CA PHE A 541 8.08 15.50 12.38
C PHE A 541 9.33 14.96 11.71
N VAL A 542 10.12 14.18 12.46
CA VAL A 542 11.38 13.63 11.97
C VAL A 542 11.15 12.36 11.16
N GLY A 543 10.35 11.42 11.67
CA GLY A 543 9.92 10.24 10.94
C GLY A 543 8.83 10.54 9.90
N ASN A 544 8.32 9.49 9.26
CA ASN A 544 7.28 9.63 8.24
C ASN A 544 5.96 10.05 8.91
N CYS A 545 5.24 10.97 8.27
CA CYS A 545 3.94 11.43 8.73
C CYS A 545 2.85 10.97 7.76
N VAL A 546 1.88 10.22 8.29
CA VAL A 546 0.72 9.74 7.55
C VAL A 546 -0.51 10.36 8.20
N LEU A 547 -1.23 11.18 7.44
CA LEU A 547 -2.54 11.70 7.80
C LEU A 547 -3.60 10.95 7.01
N ASP A 548 -4.35 10.09 7.67
CA ASP A 548 -5.39 9.27 7.06
C ASP A 548 -6.72 9.49 7.79
N ASP A 549 -7.81 9.59 7.06
CA ASP A 549 -9.15 9.59 7.64
C ASP A 549 -9.89 8.27 7.43
N GLY A 550 -9.21 7.27 6.86
CA GLY A 550 -9.59 5.88 6.92
C GLY A 550 -10.87 5.48 6.16
N THR A 551 -11.56 6.38 5.44
CA THR A 551 -12.84 6.04 4.77
C THR A 551 -13.13 6.80 3.48
N SER A 552 -14.01 6.23 2.65
CA SER A 552 -14.48 6.83 1.38
C SER A 552 -15.69 7.75 1.52
N ALA A 553 -16.18 8.00 2.75
CA ALA A 553 -17.45 8.68 3.02
C ALA A 553 -17.26 10.07 3.66
N GLN A 554 -16.89 11.07 2.85
CA GLN A 554 -17.09 12.53 2.94
C GLN A 554 -16.93 13.34 4.26
N ARG A 555 -16.70 12.79 5.48
CA ARG A 555 -16.76 13.60 6.72
C ARG A 555 -15.70 13.36 7.80
N GLY A 556 -14.79 12.39 7.63
CA GLY A 556 -13.58 12.28 8.45
C GLY A 556 -12.58 13.40 8.13
N GLN A 557 -11.79 13.84 9.12
CA GLN A 557 -10.82 14.93 8.95
C GLN A 557 -9.49 14.63 9.66
N SER A 558 -8.38 14.81 8.96
CA SER A 558 -7.03 14.87 9.54
C SER A 558 -6.40 16.21 9.17
N ALA A 559 -5.94 16.99 10.14
CA ALA A 559 -5.62 18.40 9.90
C ALA A 559 -4.31 18.87 10.55
N PHE A 560 -3.63 19.79 9.86
CA PHE A 560 -2.72 20.74 10.48
C PHE A 560 -3.38 22.11 10.49
N SER A 561 -3.49 22.74 11.65
CA SER A 561 -4.24 23.99 11.78
C SER A 561 -3.61 24.95 12.78
N LYS A 562 -4.01 26.21 12.73
CA LYS A 562 -3.76 27.17 13.79
C LYS A 562 -4.62 26.84 15.02
N TRP A 563 -4.06 27.04 16.20
CA TRP A 563 -4.86 27.11 17.43
C TRP A 563 -5.59 28.46 17.54
N GLN A 564 -6.92 28.45 17.45
CA GLN A 564 -7.81 29.60 17.71
C GLN A 564 -8.81 29.29 18.84
N GLY A 565 -8.36 28.56 19.88
CA GLY A 565 -9.26 27.96 20.87
C GLY A 565 -9.95 26.70 20.32
N ASN A 566 -11.09 26.31 20.90
CA ASN A 566 -11.76 25.03 20.60
C ASN A 566 -12.47 24.97 19.23
N THR A 567 -12.46 26.07 18.48
CA THR A 567 -13.12 26.16 17.17
C THR A 567 -12.08 26.09 16.05
N LEU A 568 -12.19 25.07 15.19
CA LEU A 568 -11.48 25.05 13.91
C LEU A 568 -12.21 26.01 12.96
N THR A 569 -11.79 27.27 12.93
CA THR A 569 -12.32 28.24 11.97
C THR A 569 -11.63 28.03 10.63
N LEU A 570 -12.28 27.32 9.71
CA LEU A 570 -11.84 27.21 8.32
C LEU A 570 -12.10 28.54 7.61
N GLN A 571 -11.15 29.46 7.71
CA GLN A 571 -11.27 30.74 7.05
C GLN A 571 -9.95 31.01 6.35
N GLY A 572 -9.96 30.84 5.02
CA GLY A 572 -8.88 31.24 4.11
C GLY A 572 -8.68 32.77 4.10
N VAL A 573 -8.35 33.32 5.26
CA VAL A 573 -8.21 34.75 5.53
C VAL A 573 -6.73 35.00 5.77
N ASN A 574 -6.14 35.76 4.85
CA ASN A 574 -4.83 36.44 4.91
C ASN A 574 -3.98 36.05 6.13
N ASN A 575 -3.28 34.92 6.00
CA ASN A 575 -2.59 34.33 7.14
C ASN A 575 -1.27 35.08 7.39
N THR A 576 -1.24 35.93 8.43
CA THR A 576 -0.05 36.62 8.94
C THR A 576 0.76 35.79 9.94
N ASP A 577 0.39 34.52 10.15
CA ASP A 577 0.96 33.69 11.22
C ASP A 577 2.34 33.12 10.85
N VAL A 578 3.19 32.98 11.88
CA VAL A 578 4.60 32.58 11.75
C VAL A 578 4.81 31.11 12.18
N CYS A 579 3.75 30.39 12.53
CA CYS A 579 3.84 29.02 13.02
C CYS A 579 4.38 28.10 11.92
N LYS A 580 5.10 27.05 12.32
CA LYS A 580 5.83 26.20 11.39
C LYS A 580 5.60 24.73 11.66
N PHE A 581 5.20 24.01 10.61
CA PHE A 581 5.18 22.56 10.57
C PHE A 581 6.37 22.09 9.72
N ILE A 582 7.35 21.46 10.36
CA ILE A 582 8.58 20.99 9.73
C ILE A 582 8.50 19.49 9.50
N MET A 583 8.56 19.06 8.24
CA MET A 583 8.67 17.67 7.84
C MET A 583 10.13 17.36 7.53
N LYS A 584 10.73 16.37 8.20
CA LYS A 584 12.04 15.82 7.82
C LYS A 584 11.94 14.40 7.22
N GLY A 585 10.86 13.69 7.49
CA GLY A 585 10.48 12.44 6.82
C GLY A 585 9.51 12.66 5.65
N ASN A 586 8.95 11.57 5.12
CA ASN A 586 7.93 11.63 4.07
C ASN A 586 6.58 12.11 4.64
N LEU A 587 5.76 12.70 3.79
CA LEU A 587 4.39 13.10 4.11
C LEU A 587 3.41 12.36 3.20
N THR A 588 2.51 11.58 3.77
CA THR A 588 1.43 10.91 3.04
C THR A 588 0.08 11.47 3.49
N LEU A 589 -0.72 11.90 2.52
CA LEU A 589 -2.05 12.45 2.73
C LEU A 589 -3.10 11.47 2.21
N GLY A 590 -3.79 10.85 3.17
CA GLY A 590 -4.93 9.92 3.14
C GLY A 590 -4.90 8.71 2.23
N GLU A 591 -6.06 8.06 2.14
CA GLU A 591 -6.46 7.01 1.21
C GLU A 591 -7.89 7.30 0.72
N THR A 592 -8.21 7.02 -0.55
CA THR A 592 -9.53 7.18 -1.21
C THR A 592 -10.57 8.08 -0.51
N SER A 593 -10.62 9.37 -0.86
CA SER A 593 -11.64 10.37 -0.47
C SER A 593 -11.48 11.04 0.91
N SER A 594 -10.26 11.16 1.45
CA SER A 594 -10.05 11.86 2.71
C SER A 594 -10.15 13.39 2.65
N THR A 595 -10.52 14.02 3.77
CA THR A 595 -10.37 15.47 3.96
C THR A 595 -9.13 15.77 4.81
N VAL A 596 -8.01 16.09 4.16
CA VAL A 596 -6.85 16.65 4.84
C VAL A 596 -6.88 18.17 4.78
N LEU A 597 -6.87 18.82 5.95
CA LEU A 597 -6.96 20.28 6.07
C LEU A 597 -5.61 20.86 6.47
N PHE A 598 -5.13 21.84 5.72
CA PHE A 598 -4.02 22.69 6.14
C PHE A 598 -4.50 24.13 6.19
N ASP A 599 -4.58 24.70 7.39
CA ASP A 599 -4.92 26.10 7.65
C ASP A 599 -3.98 26.65 8.73
N ALA A 600 -2.70 26.73 8.37
CA ALA A 600 -1.59 27.07 9.26
C ALA A 600 -0.49 27.82 8.50
N GLY A 601 0.46 28.40 9.24
CA GLY A 601 1.54 29.25 8.73
C GLY A 601 2.41 28.59 7.66
N THR A 602 3.60 28.11 8.00
CA THR A 602 4.57 27.56 7.02
C THR A 602 4.66 26.05 7.13
N LEU A 603 4.40 25.34 6.02
CA LEU A 603 4.79 23.94 5.84
C LEU A 603 6.20 23.89 5.24
N SER A 604 7.14 23.38 6.01
CA SER A 604 8.57 23.35 5.66
C SER A 604 9.07 21.94 5.52
N PHE A 605 9.84 21.67 4.47
CA PHE A 605 10.52 20.39 4.26
C PHE A 605 12.01 20.59 4.53
N GLU A 606 12.55 19.89 5.52
CA GLU A 606 13.92 20.07 6.03
C GLU A 606 14.62 18.73 6.32
N GLY A 607 14.30 17.71 5.52
CA GLY A 607 14.93 16.40 5.59
C GLY A 607 16.36 16.41 5.06
N THR A 608 17.19 15.49 5.55
CA THR A 608 18.54 15.24 5.00
C THR A 608 18.55 14.13 3.95
N SER A 609 17.52 13.28 3.93
CA SER A 609 17.27 12.29 2.89
C SER A 609 16.22 12.80 1.90
N PRO A 610 16.14 12.24 0.68
CA PRO A 610 15.05 12.55 -0.24
C PRO A 610 13.68 12.33 0.43
N GLN A 611 12.83 13.35 0.36
CA GLN A 611 11.48 13.32 0.92
C GLN A 611 10.47 13.15 -0.21
N VAL A 612 9.42 12.39 0.06
CA VAL A 612 8.28 12.23 -0.83
C VAL A 612 7.05 12.79 -0.14
N VAL A 613 6.32 13.63 -0.88
CA VAL A 613 4.97 14.05 -0.55
C VAL A 613 4.04 13.29 -1.47
N THR A 614 3.22 12.43 -0.89
CA THR A 614 2.24 11.63 -1.62
C THR A 614 0.85 12.16 -1.29
N ASP A 615 0.17 12.65 -2.32
CA ASP A 615 -1.24 12.99 -2.23
C ASP A 615 -2.07 11.87 -2.87
N LYS A 616 -2.87 11.17 -2.05
CA LYS A 616 -3.79 10.11 -2.48
C LYS A 616 -5.25 10.56 -2.50
N LEU A 617 -5.50 11.87 -2.45
CA LEU A 617 -6.82 12.43 -2.13
C LEU A 617 -7.58 12.91 -3.36
N LYS A 618 -8.91 12.99 -3.18
CA LYS A 618 -9.80 13.86 -3.96
C LYS A 618 -9.89 15.21 -3.22
N LEU A 619 -8.85 16.03 -3.32
CA LEU A 619 -8.60 17.08 -2.32
C LEU A 619 -9.31 18.41 -2.62
N TYR A 620 -10.14 18.87 -1.68
CA TYR A 620 -10.73 20.22 -1.71
C TYR A 620 -9.96 21.26 -0.83
N TYR A 621 -9.09 20.85 0.12
CA TYR A 621 -8.63 21.74 1.22
C TYR A 621 -7.17 21.59 1.77
N PHE A 622 -6.19 21.22 0.94
CA PHE A 622 -4.76 21.32 1.33
C PHE A 622 -4.23 22.69 0.94
N VAL A 623 -4.31 23.65 1.88
CA VAL A 623 -4.14 25.08 1.59
C VAL A 623 -3.13 25.74 2.54
N PRO A 624 -1.86 25.29 2.59
CA PRO A 624 -0.87 25.86 3.51
C PRO A 624 -0.68 27.36 3.28
N GLY A 625 -0.39 28.13 4.34
CA GLY A 625 -0.07 29.55 4.20
C GLY A 625 1.16 29.75 3.31
N ASN A 626 2.28 29.14 3.68
CA ASN A 626 3.50 29.10 2.88
C ASN A 626 4.03 27.67 2.74
N ILE A 627 4.75 27.40 1.65
CA ILE A 627 5.56 26.20 1.46
C ILE A 627 7.03 26.60 1.41
N ALA A 628 7.86 25.91 2.17
CA ALA A 628 9.31 26.09 2.16
C ALA A 628 10.01 24.75 1.90
N ILE A 629 10.94 24.74 0.94
CA ILE A 629 11.85 23.62 0.70
C ILE A 629 13.25 24.04 1.16
N GLY A 630 13.78 23.34 2.16
CA GLY A 630 14.97 23.76 2.89
C GLY A 630 14.67 24.85 3.91
N ASN A 631 15.71 25.35 4.57
CA ASN A 631 15.61 26.39 5.58
C ASN A 631 16.13 27.75 5.07
N SER A 632 15.66 28.83 5.69
CA SER A 632 16.02 30.20 5.28
C SER A 632 17.52 30.52 5.37
N ALA A 633 18.26 29.81 6.22
CA ALA A 633 19.72 29.91 6.33
C ALA A 633 20.46 29.23 5.16
N GLY A 634 19.79 28.43 4.33
CA GLY A 634 20.39 27.66 3.24
C GLY A 634 21.32 26.52 3.70
N THR A 635 21.27 26.16 4.98
CA THR A 635 22.11 25.09 5.56
C THR A 635 21.49 23.70 5.43
N ILE A 636 20.17 23.63 5.19
CA ILE A 636 19.43 22.39 4.97
C ILE A 636 18.88 22.40 3.54
N ASN A 637 19.33 21.46 2.72
CA ASN A 637 19.11 21.44 1.28
C ASN A 637 18.48 20.11 0.81
N PRO A 638 17.21 19.84 1.13
CA PRO A 638 16.55 18.57 0.79
C PRO A 638 16.29 18.45 -0.71
N THR A 639 16.07 17.21 -1.15
CA THR A 639 15.30 16.92 -2.36
C THR A 639 13.90 16.50 -1.96
N VAL A 640 12.87 17.18 -2.45
CA VAL A 640 11.47 16.90 -2.14
C VAL A 640 10.71 16.62 -3.42
N THR A 641 10.04 15.47 -3.48
CA THR A 641 9.27 15.04 -4.66
C THR A 641 7.78 15.01 -4.32
N PHE A 642 6.99 15.76 -5.06
CA PHE A 642 5.54 15.77 -4.99
C PHE A 642 5.00 14.78 -6.02
N THR A 643 4.33 13.73 -5.54
CA THR A 643 3.88 12.57 -6.33
C THR A 643 2.36 12.43 -6.28
N ALA A 644 1.73 12.10 -7.41
CA ALA A 644 0.32 11.71 -7.47
C ALA A 644 0.18 10.21 -7.31
N SER A 645 -0.86 9.76 -6.61
CA SER A 645 -1.29 8.38 -6.69
C SER A 645 -1.97 8.11 -8.05
N THR A 646 -1.73 6.93 -8.61
CA THR A 646 -2.39 6.42 -9.82
C THR A 646 -3.87 6.14 -9.52
N TYR A 647 -4.75 7.14 -9.69
CA TYR A 647 -6.20 6.92 -9.62
C TYR A 647 -6.92 7.33 -10.91
N GLY A 648 -7.83 6.45 -11.34
CA GLY A 648 -8.55 6.52 -12.61
C GLY A 648 -9.51 7.71 -12.73
N ALA A 649 -9.74 8.13 -13.96
CA ALA A 649 -10.58 9.26 -14.36
C ALA A 649 -11.94 9.28 -13.64
N SER A 650 -12.13 10.26 -12.77
CA SER A 650 -13.43 10.65 -12.19
C SER A 650 -14.06 11.74 -13.05
N PRO A 651 -15.40 11.76 -13.22
CA PRO A 651 -16.13 12.77 -14.02
C PRO A 651 -16.16 14.18 -13.40
N PHE A 652 -15.73 14.34 -12.15
CA PHE A 652 -15.42 15.65 -11.55
C PHE A 652 -13.91 15.85 -11.62
N ALA A 653 -13.42 16.39 -12.74
CA ALA A 653 -12.00 16.61 -13.00
C ALA A 653 -11.41 17.65 -12.02
N GLY A 654 -10.54 17.20 -11.12
CA GLY A 654 -9.83 18.03 -10.15
C GLY A 654 -8.69 17.24 -9.54
N TYR A 655 -7.57 17.22 -10.25
CA TYR A 655 -6.31 16.54 -9.93
C TYR A 655 -5.74 16.99 -8.56
N PRO A 656 -4.81 16.24 -7.94
CA PRO A 656 -4.20 16.67 -6.69
C PRO A 656 -3.48 18.02 -6.88
N PHE A 657 -4.05 19.08 -6.29
CA PHE A 657 -3.50 20.42 -6.27
C PHE A 657 -3.04 20.74 -4.86
N ILE A 658 -1.78 21.11 -4.74
CA ILE A 658 -1.30 21.79 -3.55
C ILE A 658 -1.53 23.28 -3.75
N LYS A 659 -2.31 23.91 -2.86
CA LYS A 659 -2.77 25.29 -3.02
C LYS A 659 -2.22 26.23 -1.95
N PRO A 660 -0.94 26.60 -1.98
CA PRO A 660 -0.43 27.58 -1.03
C PRO A 660 -1.15 28.93 -1.22
N ILE A 661 -1.52 29.63 -0.14
CA ILE A 661 -2.23 30.93 -0.22
C ILE A 661 -1.26 32.12 -0.36
N ASN A 662 -0.04 31.98 0.18
CA ASN A 662 0.99 33.01 0.13
C ASN A 662 2.20 32.54 -0.67
N ASN A 663 3.32 32.22 -0.02
CA ASN A 663 4.60 32.05 -0.71
C ASN A 663 4.98 30.58 -0.88
N LEU A 664 5.63 30.29 -2.01
CA LEU A 664 6.40 29.07 -2.21
C LEU A 664 7.87 29.46 -2.34
N THR A 665 8.73 28.99 -1.43
CA THR A 665 10.17 29.29 -1.46
C THR A 665 11.03 28.02 -1.49
N ILE A 666 12.00 27.97 -2.39
CA ILE A 666 13.03 26.91 -2.46
C ILE A 666 14.37 27.52 -2.01
N TYR A 667 14.78 27.25 -0.78
CA TYR A 667 15.96 27.84 -0.17
C TYR A 667 17.26 27.10 -0.53
N GLY A 668 18.38 27.82 -0.43
CA GLY A 668 19.72 27.25 -0.57
C GLY A 668 19.91 26.55 -1.92
N SER A 669 20.40 25.32 -1.87
CA SER A 669 20.56 24.40 -3.02
C SER A 669 19.52 23.28 -3.01
N SER A 670 18.37 23.50 -2.36
CA SER A 670 17.31 22.50 -2.28
C SER A 670 16.69 22.21 -3.64
N THR A 671 16.13 21.02 -3.81
CA THR A 671 15.46 20.60 -5.04
C THR A 671 14.00 20.27 -4.77
N MET A 672 13.10 20.86 -5.56
CA MET A 672 11.69 20.48 -5.64
C MET A 672 11.44 19.76 -6.96
N ASN A 673 10.90 18.55 -6.89
CA ASN A 673 10.41 17.81 -8.04
C ASN A 673 8.88 17.79 -8.01
N ILE A 674 8.25 18.17 -9.12
CA ILE A 674 6.80 18.05 -9.30
C ILE A 674 6.59 16.99 -10.40
N ASP A 675 6.09 15.83 -9.98
CA ASP A 675 5.87 14.70 -10.87
C ASP A 675 4.66 14.91 -11.80
N ALA A 676 4.57 14.12 -12.85
CA ALA A 676 3.43 14.15 -13.77
C ALA A 676 2.13 13.84 -13.01
N GLY A 677 1.07 14.61 -13.28
CA GLY A 677 -0.22 14.50 -12.60
C GLY A 677 -0.33 15.27 -11.28
N GLN A 678 0.75 15.95 -10.84
CA GLN A 678 0.75 16.89 -9.72
C GLN A 678 0.85 18.33 -10.19
N ALA A 679 0.27 19.26 -9.43
CA ALA A 679 0.29 20.68 -9.69
C ALA A 679 0.34 21.52 -8.41
N ILE A 680 0.98 22.69 -8.49
CA ILE A 680 0.96 23.70 -7.44
C ILE A 680 0.29 24.96 -8.00
N ASP A 681 -0.78 25.40 -7.34
CA ASP A 681 -1.62 26.49 -7.82
C ASP A 681 -1.98 27.44 -6.68
N ASN A 682 -1.57 28.71 -6.77
CA ASN A 682 -1.92 29.75 -5.80
C ASN A 682 -3.29 30.41 -6.08
N ASN A 683 -4.28 29.63 -6.52
CA ASN A 683 -5.65 30.08 -6.67
C ASN A 683 -6.49 29.78 -5.43
N LYS A 684 -6.99 30.84 -4.80
CA LYS A 684 -7.83 30.81 -3.61
C LYS A 684 -9.20 30.18 -3.91
N GLN A 685 -9.39 28.94 -3.46
CA GLN A 685 -10.67 28.22 -3.41
C GLN A 685 -11.56 28.24 -4.67
N ASN A 686 -10.99 28.05 -5.87
CA ASN A 686 -11.82 27.84 -7.09
C ASN A 686 -12.85 28.96 -7.36
N THR A 687 -12.66 30.12 -6.73
CA THR A 687 -13.39 31.33 -7.05
C THR A 687 -12.67 31.92 -8.25
N ASN A 688 -13.39 32.46 -9.23
CA ASN A 688 -12.80 33.17 -10.37
C ASN A 688 -12.17 34.50 -9.91
N ALA A 689 -11.40 34.49 -8.82
CA ALA A 689 -10.73 35.63 -8.25
C ALA A 689 -9.57 36.02 -9.17
N THR A 690 -9.63 37.23 -9.70
CA THR A 690 -8.66 37.79 -10.64
C THR A 690 -7.45 38.42 -9.94
N THR A 691 -7.28 38.20 -8.64
CA THR A 691 -6.21 38.82 -7.84
C THR A 691 -5.29 37.74 -7.29
N TYR A 692 -4.19 37.50 -8.00
CA TYR A 692 -3.09 36.64 -7.56
C TYR A 692 -2.43 37.19 -6.30
N GLN A 693 -1.96 36.32 -5.40
CA GLN A 693 -1.27 36.69 -4.16
C GLN A 693 0.10 36.00 -4.07
N GLY A 694 0.92 36.40 -3.09
CA GLY A 694 2.17 35.73 -2.76
C GLY A 694 3.27 35.76 -3.82
N THR A 695 4.36 35.04 -3.54
CA THR A 695 5.57 34.98 -4.37
C THR A 695 6.04 33.54 -4.53
N LEU A 696 6.35 33.12 -5.77
CA LEU A 696 7.22 31.98 -6.04
C LEU A 696 8.67 32.47 -5.98
N ALA A 697 9.48 31.96 -5.06
CA ALA A 697 10.86 32.41 -4.86
C ALA A 697 11.87 31.25 -4.90
N ILE A 698 12.94 31.45 -5.66
CA ILE A 698 14.16 30.64 -5.61
C ILE A 698 15.35 31.60 -5.47
N PRO A 699 15.69 32.03 -4.25
CA PRO A 699 16.61 33.15 -4.02
C PRO A 699 18.08 32.83 -4.30
N ALA A 700 18.47 31.55 -4.34
CA ALA A 700 19.85 31.10 -4.52
C ALA A 700 19.91 29.91 -5.50
N ASN A 701 20.73 28.90 -5.23
CA ASN A 701 21.03 27.74 -6.09
C ASN A 701 19.91 26.67 -6.12
N GLY A 702 18.68 27.03 -5.74
CA GLY A 702 17.58 26.07 -5.65
C GLY A 702 17.17 25.56 -7.03
N THR A 703 16.65 24.34 -7.08
CA THR A 703 16.21 23.69 -8.32
C THR A 703 14.72 23.36 -8.27
N LEU A 704 14.00 23.71 -9.33
CA LEU A 704 12.61 23.33 -9.55
C LEU A 704 12.51 22.46 -10.83
N ASN A 705 12.12 21.20 -10.68
CA ASN A 705 11.90 20.26 -11.77
C ASN A 705 10.40 20.09 -12.04
N CYS A 706 9.97 20.39 -13.27
CA CYS A 706 8.58 20.36 -13.72
C CYS A 706 8.42 19.28 -14.79
N SER A 707 7.78 18.14 -14.45
CA SER A 707 7.69 16.97 -15.35
C SER A 707 6.31 16.75 -16.03
N GLY A 708 5.30 17.56 -15.72
CA GLY A 708 3.94 17.44 -16.28
C GLY A 708 3.73 18.30 -17.52
N GLY A 709 3.01 17.77 -18.53
CA GLY A 709 2.69 18.49 -19.78
C GLY A 709 1.22 18.42 -20.26
N ASP A 710 0.39 17.58 -19.64
CA ASP A 710 -1.06 17.54 -19.86
C ASP A 710 -1.71 17.16 -18.54
N MET A 711 -2.26 18.17 -17.86
CA MET A 711 -2.90 18.00 -16.56
C MET A 711 -4.43 17.93 -16.68
N GLY A 712 -4.98 17.70 -17.88
CA GLY A 712 -6.43 17.53 -18.09
C GLY A 712 -7.31 18.75 -17.81
N MET A 713 -6.71 19.94 -17.62
CA MET A 713 -7.43 21.21 -17.33
C MET A 713 -7.02 22.35 -18.26
N ASN A 714 -6.65 22.06 -19.51
CA ASN A 714 -6.08 23.06 -20.43
C ASN A 714 -4.78 23.73 -19.92
N GLN A 715 -4.15 23.13 -18.90
CA GLN A 715 -2.80 23.47 -18.46
C GLN A 715 -1.83 22.45 -19.03
N THR A 716 -0.78 22.98 -19.66
CA THR A 716 0.20 22.16 -20.37
C THR A 716 1.56 22.17 -19.66
N SER A 717 1.60 22.58 -18.40
CA SER A 717 2.80 22.58 -17.56
C SER A 717 2.38 22.46 -16.09
N ASN A 718 3.23 21.83 -15.27
CA ASN A 718 3.08 21.81 -13.82
C ASN A 718 4.01 22.79 -13.09
N PHE A 719 4.54 23.79 -13.81
CA PHE A 719 5.20 24.93 -13.20
C PHE A 719 4.22 25.67 -12.26
N PRO A 720 4.62 26.02 -11.02
CA PRO A 720 3.72 26.67 -10.07
C PRO A 720 3.11 27.95 -10.64
N SER A 721 1.79 28.07 -10.59
CA SER A 721 1.03 29.13 -11.26
C SER A 721 0.24 30.01 -10.28
N ASN A 722 -0.31 31.11 -10.80
CA ASN A 722 -1.20 32.05 -10.08
C ASN A 722 -0.55 32.80 -8.91
N TYR A 723 0.77 32.98 -8.93
CA TYR A 723 1.48 33.88 -8.01
C TYR A 723 1.50 35.32 -8.52
N ALA A 724 1.46 36.30 -7.61
CA ALA A 724 1.59 37.71 -7.96
C ALA A 724 3.01 38.07 -8.44
N ASN A 725 4.03 37.43 -7.85
CA ASN A 725 5.45 37.69 -8.15
C ASN A 725 6.24 36.39 -8.37
N TYR A 726 7.23 36.44 -9.25
CA TYR A 726 8.15 35.31 -9.53
C TYR A 726 9.60 35.77 -9.33
N ASN A 727 10.16 35.48 -8.15
CA ASN A 727 11.51 35.87 -7.77
C ASN A 727 12.48 34.70 -7.96
N LEU A 728 12.89 34.47 -9.20
CA LEU A 728 13.84 33.42 -9.56
C LEU A 728 15.24 34.04 -9.72
N SER A 729 16.16 33.72 -8.82
CA SER A 729 17.55 34.21 -8.87
C SER A 729 18.25 33.74 -10.15
N ALA A 730 19.22 34.51 -10.64
CA ALA A 730 20.08 34.07 -11.75
C ALA A 730 20.79 32.74 -11.45
N ALA A 731 21.06 32.44 -10.17
CA ALA A 731 21.66 31.17 -9.74
C ALA A 731 20.67 30.01 -9.60
N SER A 732 19.36 30.28 -9.65
CA SER A 732 18.32 29.26 -9.54
C SER A 732 18.26 28.41 -10.81
N THR A 733 17.79 27.17 -10.71
CA THR A 733 17.53 26.31 -11.86
C THR A 733 16.05 25.99 -11.97
N VAL A 734 15.46 26.21 -13.15
CA VAL A 734 14.14 25.68 -13.50
C VAL A 734 14.31 24.73 -14.67
N ASN A 735 13.86 23.49 -14.49
CA ASN A 735 13.98 22.43 -15.48
C ASN A 735 12.60 21.94 -15.90
N PHE A 736 12.30 22.08 -17.19
CA PHE A 736 11.10 21.53 -17.80
C PHE A 736 11.45 20.16 -18.39
N ASN A 737 11.13 19.08 -17.68
CA ASN A 737 11.55 17.71 -17.99
C ASN A 737 10.41 16.77 -18.42
N GLY A 738 9.26 17.31 -18.80
CA GLY A 738 8.09 16.49 -19.12
C GLY A 738 8.25 15.57 -20.34
N LEU A 739 7.55 14.43 -20.31
CA LEU A 739 7.60 13.40 -21.36
C LEU A 739 6.65 13.66 -22.53
N ILE A 740 5.65 14.53 -22.31
CA ILE A 740 4.68 15.01 -23.30
C ILE A 740 4.85 16.51 -23.53
N SER A 741 4.17 17.05 -24.55
CA SER A 741 4.21 18.48 -24.87
C SER A 741 4.02 19.32 -23.61
N GLN A 742 4.91 20.27 -23.38
CA GLN A 742 4.99 21.02 -22.15
C GLN A 742 5.24 22.51 -22.43
N GLU A 743 4.35 23.35 -21.93
CA GLU A 743 4.50 24.80 -22.01
C GLU A 743 5.55 25.31 -21.02
N ILE A 744 6.31 26.30 -21.47
CA ILE A 744 7.16 27.14 -20.63
C ILE A 744 6.40 28.44 -20.42
N PRO A 745 5.86 28.68 -19.21
CA PRO A 745 5.10 29.89 -18.93
C PRO A 745 5.93 31.14 -19.20
N GLY A 746 5.37 32.05 -19.97
CA GLY A 746 5.93 33.38 -20.17
C GLY A 746 5.50 34.37 -19.09
N PHE A 747 6.26 35.44 -18.96
CA PHE A 747 5.94 36.58 -18.11
C PHE A 747 5.68 37.83 -18.97
N ALA A 748 5.07 38.85 -18.39
CA ALA A 748 5.08 40.17 -19.01
C ALA A 748 6.55 40.64 -19.21
N GLU A 749 6.82 41.33 -20.31
CA GLU A 749 8.17 41.75 -20.69
C GLU A 749 8.80 42.59 -19.56
N ASN A 750 10.05 42.28 -19.19
CA ASN A 750 10.80 42.92 -18.11
C ASN A 750 10.22 42.79 -16.69
N VAL A 751 9.29 41.85 -16.45
CA VAL A 751 8.71 41.66 -15.10
C VAL A 751 9.44 40.59 -14.31
N ASN A 752 9.62 39.38 -14.87
CA ASN A 752 10.32 38.28 -14.21
C ASN A 752 11.22 37.52 -15.20
N ASN A 753 12.28 36.90 -14.70
CA ASN A 753 13.23 36.13 -15.49
C ASN A 753 13.43 34.74 -14.87
N TYR A 754 13.56 33.71 -15.69
CA TYR A 754 14.13 32.44 -15.24
C TYR A 754 15.62 32.64 -14.90
N GLY A 755 16.13 31.91 -13.93
CA GLY A 755 17.58 31.82 -13.68
C GLY A 755 18.27 31.03 -14.79
N PHE A 756 18.78 29.85 -14.45
CA PHE A 756 19.23 28.82 -15.37
C PHE A 756 18.02 28.01 -15.88
N LEU A 757 17.74 28.08 -17.18
CA LEU A 757 16.62 27.39 -17.80
C LEU A 757 17.10 26.08 -18.46
N THR A 758 16.64 24.94 -17.94
CA THR A 758 16.92 23.62 -18.54
C THR A 758 15.68 23.08 -19.26
N LEU A 759 15.89 22.59 -20.48
CA LEU A 759 14.89 21.86 -21.25
C LEU A 759 15.33 20.40 -21.38
N SER A 760 14.52 19.47 -20.88
CA SER A 760 14.80 18.04 -20.90
C SER A 760 13.53 17.20 -21.08
N GLY A 761 13.64 15.87 -21.05
CA GLY A 761 12.52 14.96 -21.33
C GLY A 761 12.17 14.89 -22.82
N SER A 762 11.34 13.92 -23.20
CA SER A 762 10.99 13.66 -24.61
C SER A 762 9.90 14.58 -25.17
N GLY A 763 9.19 15.29 -24.31
CA GLY A 763 8.05 16.13 -24.69
C GLY A 763 8.45 17.40 -25.43
N ILE A 764 7.58 17.89 -26.31
CA ILE A 764 7.79 19.15 -27.04
C ILE A 764 7.70 20.34 -26.06
N LYS A 765 8.76 21.12 -25.94
CA LYS A 765 8.81 22.34 -25.12
C LYS A 765 8.45 23.56 -25.96
N TYR A 766 7.48 24.35 -25.55
CA TYR A 766 7.07 25.55 -26.27
C TYR A 766 6.81 26.73 -25.32
N PRO A 767 7.26 27.95 -25.65
CA PRO A 767 6.98 29.15 -24.87
C PRO A 767 5.55 29.64 -25.11
N SER A 768 4.92 30.23 -24.09
CA SER A 768 3.54 30.76 -24.20
C SER A 768 3.46 32.12 -24.92
N LEU A 769 4.28 33.10 -24.50
CA LEU A 769 4.43 34.43 -25.12
C LEU A 769 5.86 34.96 -25.02
N ILE A 770 6.33 35.36 -23.83
CA ILE A 770 7.68 35.93 -23.63
C ILE A 770 8.37 35.16 -22.50
N VAL A 771 9.50 34.54 -22.79
CA VAL A 771 10.34 33.84 -21.82
C VAL A 771 11.67 34.56 -21.72
N SER A 772 11.93 35.17 -20.57
CA SER A 772 13.17 35.87 -20.30
C SER A 772 14.08 35.03 -19.38
N VAL A 773 15.36 34.97 -19.68
CA VAL A 773 16.36 34.15 -18.98
C VAL A 773 17.51 35.04 -18.52
N ALA A 774 17.80 35.03 -17.23
CA ALA A 774 18.83 35.85 -16.57
C ALA A 774 20.18 35.13 -16.39
N SER A 775 20.23 33.81 -16.57
CA SER A 775 21.47 33.02 -16.67
C SER A 775 21.46 32.22 -17.98
N ASP A 776 21.96 30.99 -18.00
CA ASP A 776 22.08 30.19 -19.21
C ASP A 776 20.78 29.47 -19.59
N MET A 777 20.68 29.09 -20.86
CA MET A 777 19.65 28.21 -21.39
C MET A 777 20.29 26.94 -21.96
N HIS A 778 19.92 25.79 -21.39
CA HIS A 778 20.45 24.48 -21.78
C HIS A 778 19.34 23.56 -22.29
N ARG A 779 19.50 23.03 -23.51
CA ARG A 779 18.65 21.96 -24.03
C ARG A 779 19.37 20.61 -24.01
N LYS A 780 18.91 19.69 -23.16
CA LYS A 780 19.45 18.32 -23.04
C LYS A 780 19.08 17.44 -24.24
N ALA A 781 19.80 16.32 -24.38
CA ALA A 781 19.52 15.29 -25.37
C ALA A 781 18.09 14.74 -25.20
N GLY A 782 17.41 14.50 -26.33
CA GLY A 782 16.02 14.03 -26.36
C GLY A 782 14.94 15.12 -26.20
N ALA A 783 15.29 16.34 -25.79
CA ALA A 783 14.33 17.44 -25.73
C ALA A 783 14.06 18.05 -27.10
N THR A 784 12.78 18.17 -27.44
CA THR A 784 12.33 18.92 -28.62
C THR A 784 11.87 20.30 -28.19
N PHE A 785 12.35 21.37 -28.83
CA PHE A 785 11.91 22.74 -28.56
C PHE A 785 11.22 23.31 -29.81
N ASN A 786 9.96 23.69 -29.66
CA ASN A 786 9.10 24.16 -30.74
C ASN A 786 8.48 25.53 -30.41
N ALA A 787 9.24 26.60 -30.62
CA ALA A 787 8.70 27.95 -30.54
C ALA A 787 7.99 28.31 -31.86
N VAL A 788 6.73 27.87 -32.04
CA VAL A 788 5.91 28.27 -33.20
C VAL A 788 5.27 29.65 -33.00
N GLY A 789 5.31 30.18 -31.78
CA GLY A 789 4.99 31.56 -31.41
C GLY A 789 5.70 31.91 -30.10
N GLY A 790 6.08 33.18 -29.92
CA GLY A 790 6.70 33.71 -28.70
C GLY A 790 8.16 34.17 -28.85
N ARG A 791 8.67 34.86 -27.83
CA ARG A 791 10.00 35.50 -27.80
C ARG A 791 10.85 34.97 -26.66
N ILE A 792 12.09 34.59 -26.95
CA ILE A 792 13.11 34.29 -25.94
C ILE A 792 13.98 35.52 -25.74
N ILE A 793 14.14 35.97 -24.49
CA ILE A 793 15.00 37.11 -24.14
C ILE A 793 16.16 36.61 -23.28
N PHE A 794 17.38 36.84 -23.72
CA PHE A 794 18.59 36.65 -22.92
C PHE A 794 18.92 37.97 -22.22
N SER A 795 18.56 38.09 -20.94
CA SER A 795 18.58 39.36 -20.18
C SER A 795 19.58 39.38 -19.03
N GLY A 796 20.59 38.50 -19.06
CA GLY A 796 21.53 38.35 -17.96
C GLY A 796 22.45 39.55 -17.80
N THR A 797 22.85 39.80 -16.55
CA THR A 797 23.85 40.82 -16.19
C THR A 797 25.26 40.26 -16.09
N THR A 798 25.41 38.94 -16.27
CA THR A 798 26.68 38.21 -16.31
C THR A 798 26.81 37.44 -17.63
N ALA A 799 27.92 36.73 -17.83
CA ALA A 799 28.10 35.88 -19.00
C ALA A 799 26.93 34.88 -19.13
N GLN A 800 26.31 34.82 -20.31
CA GLN A 800 25.23 33.88 -20.59
C GLN A 800 25.60 32.95 -21.73
N LYS A 801 25.01 31.77 -21.74
CA LYS A 801 25.21 30.77 -22.78
C LYS A 801 23.89 30.16 -23.23
N PHE A 802 23.85 29.83 -24.51
CA PHE A 802 22.90 28.88 -25.07
C PHE A 802 23.66 27.67 -25.63
N TRP A 803 23.27 26.47 -25.20
CA TRP A 803 23.80 25.23 -25.79
C TRP A 803 22.78 24.09 -25.80
N ALA A 804 23.04 23.12 -26.67
CA ALA A 804 22.33 21.86 -26.73
C ALA A 804 23.29 20.67 -26.72
N GLU A 805 22.90 19.56 -26.10
CA GLU A 805 23.70 18.32 -26.12
C GLU A 805 23.74 17.68 -27.52
N THR A 806 24.78 16.87 -27.77
CA THR A 806 25.02 16.19 -29.05
C THR A 806 23.86 15.25 -29.41
N GLY A 807 23.58 15.10 -30.72
CA GLY A 807 22.49 14.25 -31.21
C GLY A 807 21.10 14.90 -31.19
N THR A 808 21.01 16.21 -30.92
CA THR A 808 19.74 16.98 -30.96
C THR A 808 19.55 17.68 -32.31
N SER A 809 18.31 17.71 -32.83
CA SER A 809 17.95 18.52 -34.01
C SER A 809 18.17 20.01 -33.72
N GLN A 810 18.61 20.81 -34.69
CA GLN A 810 18.89 22.24 -34.48
C GLN A 810 17.70 22.98 -33.84
N THR A 811 17.95 23.74 -32.75
CA THR A 811 16.90 24.51 -32.06
C THR A 811 16.35 25.59 -32.99
N THR A 812 15.04 25.75 -33.02
CA THR A 812 14.40 26.83 -33.80
C THR A 812 13.57 27.72 -32.88
N PHE A 813 13.97 28.98 -32.79
CA PHE A 813 13.24 30.05 -32.09
C PHE A 813 12.32 30.79 -33.06
N TYR A 814 11.22 31.35 -32.55
CA TYR A 814 10.38 32.28 -33.31
C TYR A 814 11.01 33.67 -33.31
N ASP A 815 11.03 34.32 -32.14
CA ASP A 815 11.76 35.55 -31.87
C ASP A 815 12.85 35.36 -30.82
N VAL A 816 13.97 36.05 -30.99
CA VAL A 816 15.09 36.08 -30.03
C VAL A 816 15.49 37.53 -29.75
N THR A 817 15.61 37.90 -28.49
CA THR A 817 16.21 39.17 -28.08
C THR A 817 17.47 38.90 -27.26
N ASN A 818 18.62 39.39 -27.71
CA ASN A 818 19.77 39.53 -26.83
C ASN A 818 19.69 40.90 -26.13
N ASN A 819 19.51 40.87 -24.81
CA ASN A 819 19.48 42.04 -23.94
C ASN A 819 20.62 41.98 -22.90
N ASN A 820 21.59 41.08 -23.07
CA ASN A 820 22.72 40.91 -22.16
C ASN A 820 23.79 41.98 -22.43
N THR A 821 23.87 42.95 -21.54
CA THR A 821 24.81 44.08 -21.61
C THR A 821 26.12 43.82 -20.85
N SER A 822 26.34 42.60 -20.34
CA SER A 822 27.61 42.26 -19.71
C SER A 822 28.75 42.26 -20.72
N ALA A 823 29.98 42.52 -20.26
CA ALA A 823 31.17 42.52 -21.13
C ALA A 823 31.43 41.17 -21.83
N ALA A 824 30.99 40.07 -21.21
CA ALA A 824 31.06 38.73 -21.79
C ALA A 824 29.95 38.48 -22.83
N GLY A 825 28.75 39.04 -22.59
CA GLY A 825 27.58 38.91 -23.45
C GLY A 825 26.98 37.50 -23.47
N LEU A 826 26.29 37.19 -24.57
CA LEU A 826 25.70 35.89 -24.87
C LEU A 826 26.67 35.04 -25.71
N SER A 827 27.01 33.83 -25.27
CA SER A 827 27.73 32.82 -26.05
C SER A 827 26.76 31.85 -26.70
N VAL A 828 26.93 31.62 -28.00
CA VAL A 828 26.21 30.62 -28.78
C VAL A 828 27.12 29.41 -28.97
N ASP A 829 26.92 28.42 -28.10
CA ASP A 829 27.73 27.19 -28.07
C ASP A 829 27.06 26.05 -28.87
N SER A 830 25.84 26.26 -29.39
CA SER A 830 25.18 25.34 -30.32
C SER A 830 24.34 26.11 -31.32
N SER A 831 24.30 25.61 -32.55
CA SER A 831 23.60 26.31 -33.64
C SER A 831 22.09 26.39 -33.38
N PHE A 832 21.47 27.52 -33.74
CA PHE A 832 20.01 27.69 -33.71
C PHE A 832 19.49 28.53 -34.87
N ASN A 833 18.21 28.33 -35.18
CA ASN A 833 17.47 29.07 -36.20
C ASN A 833 16.55 30.11 -35.55
N VAL A 834 16.28 31.20 -36.25
CA VAL A 834 15.30 32.24 -35.90
C VAL A 834 14.32 32.39 -37.06
N LYS A 835 13.03 32.23 -36.80
CA LYS A 835 11.97 32.17 -37.83
C LYS A 835 11.29 33.49 -38.12
N ASN A 836 11.40 34.49 -37.26
CA ASN A 836 10.75 35.79 -37.42
C ASN A 836 11.73 36.93 -37.12
N GLU A 837 12.03 37.23 -35.86
CA GLU A 837 12.89 38.38 -35.51
C GLU A 837 14.06 37.98 -34.61
N ILE A 838 15.26 38.51 -34.89
CA ILE A 838 16.30 38.65 -33.87
C ILE A 838 16.53 40.12 -33.54
N LYS A 839 16.41 40.48 -32.26
CA LYS A 839 16.72 41.81 -31.75
C LYS A 839 18.01 41.76 -30.94
N LEU A 840 18.97 42.59 -31.30
CA LEU A 840 20.20 42.78 -30.55
C LEU A 840 20.13 44.17 -29.91
N THR A 841 19.92 44.23 -28.59
CA THR A 841 19.82 45.52 -27.90
C THR A 841 21.15 46.28 -27.98
N THR A 842 21.07 47.60 -28.00
CA THR A 842 22.21 48.53 -27.93
C THR A 842 23.21 48.13 -26.85
N GLY A 843 24.49 48.07 -27.21
CA GLY A 843 25.58 47.72 -26.29
C GLY A 843 25.68 46.23 -25.89
N THR A 844 24.87 45.35 -26.48
CA THR A 844 24.98 43.90 -26.23
C THR A 844 26.09 43.25 -27.06
N LYS A 845 26.58 42.11 -26.57
CA LYS A 845 27.58 41.28 -27.25
C LYS A 845 27.03 39.87 -27.47
N THR A 846 27.22 39.33 -28.67
CA THR A 846 26.89 37.94 -29.04
C THR A 846 28.12 37.26 -29.60
N THR A 847 28.60 36.18 -28.99
CA THR A 847 29.78 35.42 -29.44
C THR A 847 29.33 34.10 -30.07
N LEU A 848 29.69 33.87 -31.33
CA LEU A 848 29.45 32.59 -32.03
C LEU A 848 30.62 31.64 -31.74
N ASN A 849 30.53 30.92 -30.64
CA ASN A 849 31.63 30.10 -30.11
C ASN A 849 31.68 28.73 -30.79
N THR A 850 30.63 27.93 -30.66
CA THR A 850 30.52 26.61 -31.31
C THR A 850 29.24 26.40 -32.10
N GLY A 851 28.46 27.46 -32.34
CA GLY A 851 27.20 27.41 -33.05
C GLY A 851 26.95 28.57 -34.00
N ASN A 852 26.22 28.30 -35.08
CA ASN A 852 25.71 29.30 -36.01
C ASN A 852 24.39 29.90 -35.50
N ILE A 853 24.10 31.15 -35.86
CA ILE A 853 22.75 31.71 -35.83
C ILE A 853 22.26 31.77 -37.26
N THR A 854 21.09 31.21 -37.55
CA THR A 854 20.49 31.24 -38.90
C THR A 854 19.13 31.92 -38.88
N LEU A 855 18.96 33.00 -39.65
CA LEU A 855 17.63 33.54 -39.95
C LEU A 855 16.99 32.68 -41.03
N LEU A 856 15.96 31.92 -40.65
CA LEU A 856 15.31 30.92 -41.49
C LEU A 856 14.03 31.51 -42.10
N SER A 857 14.14 32.12 -43.27
CA SER A 857 12.98 32.57 -44.05
C SER A 857 12.28 31.41 -44.75
N THR A 858 10.95 31.46 -44.79
CA THR A 858 10.06 30.45 -45.39
C THR A 858 9.17 31.06 -46.46
N SER A 859 8.39 30.24 -47.17
CA SER A 859 7.43 30.70 -48.18
C SER A 859 6.38 31.68 -47.68
N SER A 860 6.09 31.61 -46.40
CA SER A 860 5.07 32.43 -45.75
C SER A 860 5.65 33.59 -44.92
N ARG A 861 6.97 33.67 -44.73
CA ARG A 861 7.58 34.66 -43.83
C ARG A 861 9.07 34.86 -44.06
N THR A 862 9.52 36.11 -44.10
CA THR A 862 10.94 36.47 -44.09
C THR A 862 11.39 36.73 -42.66
N ALA A 863 12.48 36.09 -42.22
CA ALA A 863 13.09 36.39 -40.93
C ALA A 863 14.00 37.63 -41.06
N HIS A 864 14.01 38.50 -40.05
CA HIS A 864 14.76 39.78 -40.06
C HIS A 864 15.53 40.03 -38.76
N VAL A 865 16.45 41.00 -38.83
CA VAL A 865 17.10 41.60 -37.65
C VAL A 865 16.35 42.89 -37.33
N ALA A 866 15.99 43.11 -36.06
CA ALA A 866 15.33 44.33 -35.63
C ALA A 866 16.27 45.55 -35.67
N ASP A 867 15.69 46.75 -35.77
CA ASP A 867 16.44 48.01 -35.80
C ASP A 867 17.32 48.19 -34.56
N CYS A 868 18.59 48.55 -34.79
CA CYS A 868 19.57 48.81 -33.75
C CYS A 868 19.78 50.33 -33.61
N ALA A 869 19.13 50.99 -32.64
CA ALA A 869 19.35 52.41 -32.37
C ALA A 869 20.50 52.63 -31.35
N GLY A 870 21.45 53.52 -31.62
CA GLY A 870 22.53 53.90 -30.68
C GLY A 870 23.87 53.15 -30.86
N THR A 871 24.64 52.95 -29.79
CA THR A 871 25.91 52.18 -29.80
C THR A 871 25.68 50.75 -30.29
N ALA A 872 26.27 50.41 -31.43
CA ALA A 872 25.96 49.19 -32.14
C ALA A 872 26.19 47.92 -31.29
N PRO A 873 25.25 46.95 -31.28
CA PRO A 873 25.51 45.63 -30.74
C PRO A 873 26.68 44.98 -31.50
N THR A 874 27.46 44.14 -30.81
CA THR A 874 28.62 43.46 -31.40
C THR A 874 28.35 41.97 -31.55
N ILE A 875 28.59 41.42 -32.75
CA ILE A 875 28.66 39.98 -32.99
C ILE A 875 30.13 39.59 -33.16
N VAL A 876 30.62 38.66 -32.33
CA VAL A 876 31.97 38.13 -32.40
C VAL A 876 31.94 36.76 -33.07
N TYR A 877 32.67 36.63 -34.17
CA TYR A 877 32.82 35.39 -34.92
C TYR A 877 34.09 34.65 -34.50
N ASN A 878 34.02 33.33 -34.42
CA ASN A 878 35.22 32.51 -34.44
C ASN A 878 35.59 32.12 -35.90
N SER A 879 36.64 31.32 -36.09
CA SER A 879 37.10 30.93 -37.43
C SER A 879 36.08 30.11 -38.24
N THR A 880 35.11 29.45 -37.59
CA THR A 880 34.28 28.41 -38.21
C THR A 880 32.78 28.76 -38.30
N TYR A 881 32.19 29.38 -37.27
CA TYR A 881 30.75 29.62 -37.15
C TYR A 881 30.36 31.03 -37.62
N ARG A 882 29.13 31.15 -38.14
CA ARG A 882 28.64 32.33 -38.87
C ARG A 882 27.22 32.69 -38.44
N PHE A 883 26.90 33.96 -38.65
CA PHE A 883 25.55 34.50 -38.65
C PHE A 883 25.05 34.41 -40.08
N ILE A 884 24.03 33.60 -40.31
CA ILE A 884 23.55 33.18 -41.62
C ILE A 884 22.18 33.81 -41.83
N VAL A 885 21.98 34.43 -43.00
CA VAL A 885 20.65 34.89 -43.42
C VAL A 885 20.19 34.06 -44.60
N GLU A 886 19.10 33.31 -44.42
CA GLU A 886 18.43 32.59 -45.49
C GLU A 886 17.21 33.41 -45.92
N ARG A 887 17.13 33.74 -47.21
CA ARG A 887 15.98 34.44 -47.81
C ARG A 887 15.18 33.48 -48.67
N TYR A 888 13.87 33.42 -48.46
CA TYR A 888 12.97 32.69 -49.35
C TYR A 888 12.62 33.56 -50.56
N LEU A 889 12.83 33.04 -51.77
CA LEU A 889 12.45 33.70 -53.04
C LEU A 889 11.44 32.81 -53.78
N ALA A 890 10.19 33.28 -53.86
CA ALA A 890 9.14 32.59 -54.62
C ALA A 890 9.43 32.72 -56.13
N GLY A 891 9.98 31.67 -56.74
CA GLY A 891 10.17 31.62 -58.20
C GLY A 891 11.37 30.81 -58.71
N TYR A 892 12.39 30.57 -57.88
CA TYR A 892 13.57 29.77 -58.26
C TYR A 892 14.04 28.93 -57.07
N LYS A 893 14.07 27.59 -57.21
CA LYS A 893 14.60 26.68 -56.18
C LYS A 893 16.13 26.80 -56.09
N ALA A 894 16.65 27.76 -55.32
CA ALA A 894 18.04 27.75 -54.87
C ALA A 894 18.23 28.59 -53.59
N TRP A 895 18.92 28.01 -52.61
CA TRP A 895 19.41 28.69 -51.40
C TRP A 895 20.56 29.62 -51.79
N ARG A 896 20.58 30.87 -51.31
CA ARG A 896 21.72 31.79 -51.47
C ARG A 896 22.05 32.40 -50.12
N PHE A 897 23.26 32.14 -49.63
CA PHE A 897 23.79 32.67 -48.38
C PHE A 897 24.11 34.16 -48.52
N LEU A 898 23.64 34.99 -47.60
CA LEU A 898 24.20 36.31 -47.31
C LEU A 898 24.98 36.20 -45.99
N ALA A 899 26.30 36.33 -46.05
CA ALA A 899 27.16 36.46 -44.88
C ALA A 899 27.38 37.95 -44.53
N ALA A 900 27.32 38.30 -43.25
CA ALA A 900 27.75 39.62 -42.77
C ALA A 900 29.30 39.73 -42.81
N PRO A 901 29.89 40.95 -42.83
CA PRO A 901 31.30 41.18 -43.21
C PRO A 901 32.32 40.32 -42.45
N ILE A 902 33.34 39.90 -43.18
CA ILE A 902 34.24 38.80 -42.82
C ILE A 902 35.67 39.34 -42.64
N LEU A 903 36.02 40.08 -41.58
CA LEU A 903 37.45 40.18 -41.19
C LEU A 903 37.66 40.41 -39.68
N PRO A 904 38.77 39.87 -39.11
CA PRO A 904 39.09 39.87 -37.69
C PRO A 904 39.73 41.18 -37.20
N PHE A 905 39.56 41.38 -35.89
CA PHE A 905 39.88 42.55 -35.07
C PHE A 905 41.40 42.75 -34.88
N THR A 906 41.96 43.82 -35.46
CA THR A 906 43.08 44.55 -34.83
C THR A 906 42.74 46.04 -34.81
N LEU A 907 42.27 46.48 -33.64
CA LEU A 907 42.22 47.84 -33.09
C LEU A 907 42.61 49.02 -34.04
N ASP A 908 41.69 49.47 -34.91
CA ASP A 908 41.73 50.81 -35.52
C ASP A 908 40.30 51.33 -35.78
N ALA A 909 40.10 52.64 -35.61
CA ALA A 909 38.86 53.40 -35.61
C ALA A 909 38.23 53.60 -37.02
N THR A 910 38.43 52.66 -37.94
CA THR A 910 38.04 52.75 -39.36
C THR A 910 37.04 51.66 -39.79
N THR A 911 36.43 50.93 -38.85
CA THR A 911 35.47 49.84 -39.14
C THR A 911 34.09 50.33 -39.56
N PRO A 912 33.52 49.85 -40.69
CA PRO A 912 32.21 50.28 -41.17
C PRO A 912 31.06 49.66 -40.36
N SER A 913 30.04 50.47 -40.04
CA SER A 913 28.76 49.99 -39.49
C SER A 913 28.02 49.06 -40.48
N VAL A 914 27.01 48.30 -40.03
CA VAL A 914 26.15 47.49 -40.92
C VAL A 914 25.56 48.35 -42.06
N ALA A 915 25.09 49.56 -41.74
CA ALA A 915 24.59 50.52 -42.72
C ALA A 915 25.67 50.93 -43.75
N THR A 916 26.92 51.09 -43.30
CA THR A 916 28.07 51.42 -44.15
C THR A 916 28.49 50.25 -45.04
N ALA A 917 28.43 49.00 -44.53
CA ALA A 917 28.68 47.79 -45.30
C ALA A 917 27.56 47.50 -46.33
N TRP A 918 26.33 47.97 -46.09
CA TRP A 918 25.17 47.81 -46.98
C TRP A 918 24.90 49.02 -47.89
N ARG A 919 25.72 50.08 -47.79
CA ARG A 919 25.61 51.34 -48.55
C ARG A 919 24.29 52.11 -48.35
N GLU A 920 23.79 52.08 -47.13
CA GLU A 920 22.66 52.91 -46.71
C GLU A 920 23.19 54.32 -46.38
N ASN A 921 22.87 55.31 -47.23
CA ASN A 921 23.20 56.73 -47.03
C ASN A 921 24.70 57.09 -46.93
N VAL A 922 25.60 56.36 -47.60
CA VAL A 922 27.04 56.65 -47.59
C VAL A 922 27.55 56.98 -48.99
N SER A 923 28.30 58.08 -49.14
CA SER A 923 29.03 58.44 -50.35
C SER A 923 30.43 57.81 -50.34
N ALA A 924 30.64 56.81 -51.20
CA ALA A 924 31.93 56.18 -51.59
C ALA A 924 33.00 55.94 -50.49
N LEU A 925 33.32 54.66 -50.22
CA LEU A 925 34.43 54.27 -49.33
C LEU A 925 35.78 54.21 -50.08
N SER A 926 36.89 54.55 -49.40
CA SER A 926 38.24 54.66 -49.99
C SER A 926 39.21 53.50 -49.71
N SER A 927 38.81 52.40 -49.05
CA SER A 927 39.72 51.26 -48.78
C SER A 927 39.09 49.87 -48.86
N THR A 928 39.95 48.85 -48.95
CA THR A 928 39.68 47.44 -49.28
C THR A 928 39.16 46.62 -48.10
N GLY A 929 38.32 45.60 -48.38
CA GLY A 929 38.08 44.47 -47.44
C GLY A 929 36.70 44.41 -46.77
N TYR A 930 35.69 45.16 -47.24
CA TYR A 930 34.40 45.28 -46.55
C TYR A 930 33.21 44.57 -47.23
N GLY A 931 33.47 43.65 -48.16
CA GLY A 931 32.46 42.96 -48.95
C GLY A 931 31.82 41.73 -48.28
N THR A 932 30.68 41.29 -48.84
CA THR A 932 29.94 40.08 -48.46
C THR A 932 30.33 38.95 -49.41
N SER A 933 30.89 37.83 -48.92
CA SER A 933 31.12 36.66 -49.78
C SER A 933 29.79 35.94 -50.06
N ILE A 934 29.41 35.88 -51.35
CA ILE A 934 28.25 35.12 -51.85
C ILE A 934 28.80 33.96 -52.69
N THR A 935 28.50 32.73 -52.29
CA THR A 935 28.84 31.54 -53.08
C THR A 935 27.78 31.27 -54.14
N GLY A 936 28.21 31.07 -55.39
CA GLY A 936 27.41 30.59 -56.51
C GLY A 936 28.11 29.42 -57.21
N PRO A 937 27.41 28.63 -58.04
CA PRO A 937 28.01 27.43 -58.62
C PRO A 937 29.02 27.76 -59.74
N SER A 938 30.26 27.30 -59.53
CA SER A 938 31.35 27.03 -60.49
C SER A 938 32.19 28.19 -61.08
N GLY A 939 33.46 28.24 -60.65
CA GLY A 939 34.58 28.94 -61.31
C GLY A 939 35.71 29.28 -60.32
N PRO A 940 37.00 28.98 -60.60
CA PRO A 940 38.11 29.18 -59.64
C PRO A 940 38.38 30.64 -59.23
N ASN A 941 37.66 31.61 -59.79
CA ASN A 941 37.85 33.05 -59.57
C ASN A 941 36.51 33.81 -59.41
N ALA A 942 35.43 33.16 -58.97
CA ALA A 942 34.07 33.73 -59.00
C ALA A 942 33.41 33.93 -57.62
N GLU A 943 34.18 34.37 -56.61
CA GLU A 943 33.60 34.95 -55.40
C GLU A 943 33.32 36.45 -55.62
N LEU A 944 32.12 36.90 -55.26
CA LEU A 944 31.55 38.19 -55.65
C LEU A 944 32.41 39.41 -55.27
N ASP A 945 33.33 39.28 -54.29
CA ASP A 945 34.17 40.36 -53.76
C ASP A 945 35.59 39.93 -53.31
N TYR A 946 36.11 38.75 -53.67
CA TYR A 946 37.45 38.35 -53.19
C TYR A 946 38.60 39.18 -53.83
N TYR A 947 38.36 39.83 -54.99
CA TYR A 947 39.40 40.59 -55.72
C TYR A 947 38.99 41.97 -56.25
N THR A 948 37.80 42.52 -55.93
CA THR A 948 37.38 43.85 -56.44
C THR A 948 37.23 44.91 -55.35
N GLN A 949 37.89 46.06 -55.55
CA GLN A 949 38.04 47.20 -54.61
C GLN A 949 36.76 48.04 -54.43
N ARG A 950 35.55 47.45 -54.50
CA ARG A 950 34.27 48.18 -54.60
C ARG A 950 33.13 47.52 -53.81
N GLY A 951 32.01 48.21 -53.62
CA GLY A 951 31.00 47.88 -52.59
C GLY A 951 30.27 46.54 -52.74
N SER A 952 29.78 46.04 -51.59
CA SER A 952 29.19 44.72 -51.33
C SER A 952 27.86 44.42 -52.04
N MET A 953 27.20 45.45 -52.59
CA MET A 953 25.87 45.34 -53.20
C MET A 953 25.96 45.61 -54.70
N LYS A 954 25.61 44.62 -55.52
CA LYS A 954 25.64 44.68 -56.99
C LYS A 954 24.32 44.14 -57.55
N TYR A 955 23.85 44.67 -58.68
CA TYR A 955 22.76 44.09 -59.47
C TYR A 955 23.30 43.53 -60.78
N TYR A 956 22.62 42.55 -61.34
CA TYR A 956 23.02 41.95 -62.61
C TYR A 956 22.41 42.73 -63.77
N ASN A 957 23.24 43.30 -64.64
CA ASN A 957 22.78 43.90 -65.88
C ASN A 957 22.81 42.83 -66.99
N ALA A 958 21.62 42.32 -67.33
CA ALA A 958 21.46 41.25 -68.30
C ALA A 958 21.89 41.64 -69.72
N SER A 959 21.86 42.93 -70.07
CA SER A 959 22.25 43.41 -71.40
C SER A 959 23.75 43.37 -71.64
N SER A 960 24.55 43.52 -70.58
CA SER A 960 26.02 43.47 -70.64
C SER A 960 26.60 42.18 -70.08
N ASN A 961 25.77 41.29 -69.51
CA ASN A 961 26.20 40.09 -68.78
C ASN A 961 27.27 40.41 -67.71
N THR A 962 27.09 41.53 -67.00
CA THR A 962 28.00 41.99 -65.96
C THR A 962 27.25 42.38 -64.69
N TRP A 963 27.92 42.21 -63.55
CA TRP A 963 27.43 42.70 -62.27
C TRP A 963 27.83 44.17 -62.09
N VAL A 964 26.84 45.04 -61.91
CA VAL A 964 27.00 46.49 -61.76
C VAL A 964 26.79 46.86 -60.30
N GLU A 965 27.69 47.69 -59.78
CA GLU A 965 27.68 48.17 -58.41
C GLU A 965 26.47 49.08 -58.11
N LEU A 966 25.82 48.87 -56.97
CA LEU A 966 24.88 49.84 -56.40
C LEU A 966 25.66 50.90 -55.62
N THR A 967 25.54 52.16 -56.06
CA THR A 967 26.23 53.31 -55.44
C THR A 967 25.54 53.79 -54.18
N ASN A 968 24.21 53.66 -54.09
CA ASN A 968 23.42 53.92 -52.87
C ASN A 968 22.10 53.13 -52.91
N THR A 969 21.81 52.33 -51.89
CA THR A 969 20.61 51.48 -51.83
C THR A 969 19.31 52.27 -51.59
N THR A 970 19.36 53.52 -51.13
CA THR A 970 18.16 54.35 -50.89
C THR A 970 17.71 55.16 -52.10
N THR A 971 18.58 55.40 -53.09
CA THR A 971 18.29 56.32 -54.22
C THR A 971 18.48 55.71 -55.61
N THR A 972 19.17 54.57 -55.72
CA THR A 972 19.41 53.93 -57.03
C THR A 972 18.17 53.18 -57.50
N LYS A 973 17.50 53.65 -58.56
CA LYS A 973 16.42 52.89 -59.22
C LYS A 973 17.03 51.85 -60.16
N ILE A 974 16.70 50.58 -59.90
CA ILE A 974 17.09 49.44 -60.75
C ILE A 974 15.96 49.26 -61.78
N ALA A 975 16.30 49.31 -63.06
CA ALA A 975 15.37 49.05 -64.16
C ALA A 975 15.37 47.57 -64.54
#